data_AF-A0A7V6Z172-F1
#
_entry.id   AF-A0A7V6Z172-F1
#
_cell.length_a   1.000
_cell.length_b   1.000
_cell.length_c   1.000
_cell.angle_alpha   90.00
_cell.angle_beta   90.00
_cell.angle_gamma   90.00
#
_symmetry.space_group_name_H-M   'P 1'
#
loop_
_entity.id
_entity.type
_entity.pdbx_description
1 polymer ?
#
loop_
_entity_poly.entity_id
_entity_poly.type
_entity_poly.pdbx_seq_one_letter_code
_entity_poly.pdbx_strand_id
1 'polypeptide(L)'
;MDSLKLVPILGVLVFAGGCLTGTQQTASGSSNLPAAAQRHWTADNGNGTYSNPLFYNEFEDPDVIRVGDDYYLVGTTMHMNPALEILHSKDLVNWEHIGYCMDRLDFGPAFRLENGNIYGQGIWAPCIRYHKGTFYIFSNINGVGLQVFRSKSIKGPWQRNQLPGRHDLSVLFDDDLSKIFMISSAGNRQPDGSTTYPIEELTPDLMAFDANAPKRQLVVPAGMPHGEGHHLYKINGKYYDIMAIPGGPVDQLVARADSIDGPWEVTYMVRGESMGVTGATPARARPDDRGLWIHQGGMCDTPSGEWWCIIMSDHGSAGRMVSLVPITWDEGFPLIGLPGNLRKAPNTWVKPNTGVTQAPKPTYVWDENFDSGKLNPVWQWNHVPDDTKWSLTEKPGVLRLHSLPAATFYEARNSVCQRPPGPECIITVELDTAGMVAGDTAGLGLVSTPYAWIGVVKSGEGSQVQMVTGTGGGRGRRGGRATANPPTTSPETPPQKVWLRVHCNFDTDEAVFSWSADGNQFSTLGDPFRMTFQLTTFQGVRPALFHFNTSGRPGGYADFDNYVCVEPRARGIEREIPMGKTIVLTSGADGSYLAADLQKGVLVNVAADAGGAVPDNAKFEVIDVGLGRVALKTSDGRFLSVEGEAVVLKDLAGRKPAAAESFQWVNLMRGDTMLMSLTNHRYLATKPNAPGRVTVTALGPTPARKMGEAFKWKAVN
;
A
#
# COMPACT_ATOMS: atom_id res chain seq x y z
N MET A 1 -14.50 58.16 -42.00
CA MET A 1 -13.99 59.24 -41.13
C MET A 1 -15.09 59.49 -40.14
N ASP A 2 -14.85 59.24 -38.85
CA ASP A 2 -15.33 60.07 -37.77
C ASP A 2 -15.10 59.37 -36.43
N SER A 3 -14.54 60.17 -35.53
CA SER A 3 -14.22 59.92 -34.14
C SER A 3 -15.50 59.88 -33.31
N LEU A 4 -15.65 58.89 -32.43
CA LEU A 4 -16.64 58.93 -31.37
C LEU A 4 -15.99 59.17 -30.01
N LYS A 5 -16.44 60.27 -29.40
CA LYS A 5 -16.21 60.73 -28.03
C LYS A 5 -17.05 59.92 -27.04
N LEU A 6 -16.52 59.79 -25.82
CA LEU A 6 -17.23 59.41 -24.59
C LEU A 6 -18.40 60.35 -24.27
N VAL A 7 -19.43 59.82 -23.58
CA VAL A 7 -20.08 60.37 -22.36
C VAL A 7 -20.92 59.24 -21.69
N PRO A 8 -21.07 59.22 -20.35
CA PRO A 8 -21.34 58.03 -19.53
C PRO A 8 -22.81 57.89 -19.09
N ILE A 9 -23.22 56.69 -18.65
CA ILE A 9 -24.48 56.51 -17.91
C ILE A 9 -24.25 55.64 -16.67
N LEU A 10 -24.69 56.24 -15.56
CA LEU A 10 -24.82 55.78 -14.20
C LEU A 10 -25.76 54.56 -14.12
N GLY A 11 -25.33 53.49 -13.45
CA GLY A 11 -26.15 52.31 -13.17
C GLY A 11 -26.08 51.95 -11.68
N VAL A 12 -27.14 52.27 -10.97
CA VAL A 12 -27.41 52.09 -9.54
C VAL A 12 -27.10 50.67 -9.04
N LEU A 13 -26.27 50.55 -8.00
CA LEU A 13 -26.13 49.32 -7.20
C LEU A 13 -27.33 49.22 -6.24
N VAL A 14 -28.19 48.24 -6.47
CA VAL A 14 -29.23 47.83 -5.52
C VAL A 14 -28.63 46.77 -4.60
N PHE A 15 -28.50 47.10 -3.31
CA PHE A 15 -28.28 46.13 -2.25
C PHE A 15 -29.57 45.33 -2.02
N ALA A 16 -29.57 44.06 -2.44
CA ALA A 16 -30.55 43.09 -1.99
C ALA A 16 -29.86 42.13 -1.01
N GLY A 17 -30.15 42.31 0.28
CA GLY A 17 -29.79 41.36 1.33
C GLY A 17 -30.56 40.06 1.12
N GLY A 18 -29.85 39.03 0.65
CA GLY A 18 -30.32 37.65 0.63
C GLY A 18 -29.75 36.90 1.82
N CYS A 19 -30.60 36.53 2.77
CA CYS A 19 -30.28 35.60 3.84
C CYS A 19 -29.67 34.32 3.26
N LEU A 20 -28.40 34.05 3.59
CA LEU A 20 -27.80 32.74 3.45
C LEU A 20 -28.47 31.81 4.47
N THR A 21 -29.54 31.14 4.06
CA THR A 21 -30.03 29.95 4.77
C THR A 21 -28.99 28.86 4.55
N GLY A 22 -28.07 28.72 5.50
CA GLY A 22 -27.17 27.58 5.57
C GLY A 22 -28.01 26.31 5.63
N THR A 23 -27.92 25.49 4.59
CA THR A 23 -28.42 24.13 4.62
C THR A 23 -27.57 23.37 5.63
N GLN A 24 -28.10 23.19 6.85
CA GLN A 24 -27.65 22.18 7.79
C GLN A 24 -27.76 20.83 7.10
N GLN A 25 -26.63 20.29 6.65
CA GLN A 25 -26.52 18.91 6.27
C GLN A 25 -26.55 18.10 7.57
N THR A 26 -27.73 17.59 7.91
CA THR A 26 -27.88 16.57 8.95
C THR A 26 -27.24 15.29 8.44
N ALA A 27 -26.00 15.03 8.85
CA ALA A 27 -25.34 13.74 8.62
C ALA A 27 -25.99 12.70 9.54
N SER A 28 -27.02 12.03 9.04
CA SER A 28 -27.50 10.78 9.61
C SER A 28 -26.51 9.67 9.26
N GLY A 29 -26.07 8.91 10.27
CA GLY A 29 -25.07 7.86 10.18
C GLY A 29 -25.43 6.74 9.20
N SER A 30 -24.71 6.73 8.09
CA SER A 30 -24.13 5.57 7.39
C SER A 30 -23.40 6.16 6.19
N SER A 31 -22.09 5.97 6.04
CA SER A 31 -21.41 6.40 4.82
C SER A 31 -22.01 5.61 3.65
N ASN A 32 -22.78 6.29 2.77
CA ASN A 32 -23.28 5.70 1.53
C ASN A 32 -22.10 5.55 0.55
N LEU A 33 -21.19 4.64 0.86
CA LEU A 33 -20.08 4.27 0.00
C LEU A 33 -20.64 3.68 -1.30
N PRO A 34 -20.07 3.99 -2.47
CA PRO A 34 -20.42 3.31 -3.71
C PRO A 34 -20.27 1.79 -3.59
N ALA A 35 -21.09 1.01 -4.29
CA ALA A 35 -21.08 -0.45 -4.19
C ALA A 35 -19.69 -1.08 -4.43
N ALA A 36 -18.92 -0.56 -5.39
CA ALA A 36 -17.54 -1.00 -5.62
C ALA A 36 -16.63 -0.72 -4.42
N ALA A 37 -16.76 0.44 -3.77
CA ALA A 37 -16.02 0.81 -2.57
C ALA A 37 -16.48 0.07 -1.29
N GLN A 38 -17.63 -0.61 -1.33
CA GLN A 38 -18.06 -1.55 -0.29
C GLN A 38 -17.46 -2.94 -0.50
N ARG A 39 -17.30 -3.37 -1.76
CA ARG A 39 -16.79 -4.69 -2.14
C ARG A 39 -15.27 -4.78 -2.18
N HIS A 40 -14.60 -3.68 -2.49
CA HIS A 40 -13.15 -3.62 -2.65
C HIS A 40 -12.53 -2.61 -1.70
N TRP A 41 -11.29 -2.88 -1.30
CA TRP A 41 -10.51 -1.96 -0.47
C TRP A 41 -10.46 -0.56 -1.07
N THR A 42 -10.74 0.42 -0.21
CA THR A 42 -10.41 1.82 -0.48
C THR A 42 -9.96 2.49 0.82
N ALA A 43 -8.96 3.35 0.68
CA ALA A 43 -8.47 4.16 1.79
C ALA A 43 -9.44 5.28 2.17
N ASP A 44 -10.32 5.71 1.27
CA ASP A 44 -11.30 6.75 1.54
C ASP A 44 -12.46 6.23 2.41
N ASN A 45 -12.67 6.88 3.56
CA ASN A 45 -13.71 6.50 4.52
C ASN A 45 -15.08 7.10 4.18
N GLY A 46 -15.16 8.01 3.20
CA GLY A 46 -16.40 8.66 2.78
C GLY A 46 -16.92 9.72 3.76
N ASN A 47 -16.11 10.14 4.74
CA ASN A 47 -16.46 11.11 5.78
C ASN A 47 -15.43 12.25 5.89
N GLY A 48 -14.62 12.47 4.85
CA GLY A 48 -13.53 13.44 4.83
C GLY A 48 -12.21 12.96 5.44
N THR A 49 -12.13 11.68 5.82
CA THR A 49 -10.88 11.03 6.29
C THR A 49 -10.43 9.92 5.36
N TYR A 50 -9.17 9.52 5.51
CA TYR A 50 -8.60 8.33 4.91
C TYR A 50 -7.98 7.42 5.97
N SER A 51 -7.80 6.14 5.64
CA SER A 51 -7.11 5.16 6.48
C SER A 51 -6.01 4.43 5.70
N ASN A 52 -4.83 4.31 6.31
CA ASN A 52 -3.72 3.54 5.77
C ASN A 52 -3.95 2.02 5.90
N PRO A 53 -3.37 1.21 4.98
CA PRO A 53 -2.59 1.63 3.80
C PRO A 53 -3.47 2.21 2.69
N LEU A 54 -2.88 2.99 1.79
CA LEU A 54 -3.57 3.52 0.59
C LEU A 54 -4.09 2.37 -0.28
N PHE A 55 -3.27 1.34 -0.45
CA PHE A 55 -3.62 0.11 -1.14
C PHE A 55 -3.32 -1.08 -0.23
N TYR A 56 -4.30 -1.96 -0.03
CA TYR A 56 -4.07 -3.22 0.69
C TYR A 56 -3.64 -4.31 -0.30
N ASN A 57 -2.57 -4.04 -1.03
CA ASN A 57 -1.88 -4.98 -1.91
C ASN A 57 -0.45 -4.45 -2.12
N GLU A 58 0.36 -5.24 -2.80
CA GLU A 58 1.74 -4.88 -3.07
C GLU A 58 1.86 -3.65 -4.00
N PHE A 59 2.58 -2.62 -3.54
CA PHE A 59 3.08 -1.52 -4.37
C PHE A 59 4.40 -1.05 -3.77
N GLU A 60 5.48 -1.10 -4.56
CA GLU A 60 6.82 -1.06 -3.98
C GLU A 60 7.67 0.07 -4.57
N ASP A 61 8.58 0.59 -3.74
CA ASP A 61 9.50 1.68 -4.07
C ASP A 61 8.78 2.91 -4.68
N PRO A 62 7.78 3.49 -3.96
CA PRO A 62 6.91 4.51 -4.54
C PRO A 62 7.62 5.85 -4.78
N ASP A 63 7.57 6.40 -5.99
CA ASP A 63 7.96 7.80 -6.23
C ASP A 63 6.77 8.62 -6.72
N VAL A 64 6.57 9.80 -6.12
CA VAL A 64 5.39 10.65 -6.32
C VAL A 64 5.79 12.05 -6.80
N ILE A 65 5.02 12.58 -7.75
CA ILE A 65 5.09 13.99 -8.15
C ILE A 65 3.70 14.61 -8.26
N ARG A 66 3.64 15.93 -8.11
CA ARG A 66 2.49 16.75 -8.48
C ARG A 66 2.77 17.52 -9.76
N VAL A 67 1.81 17.58 -10.67
CA VAL A 67 1.83 18.43 -11.88
C VAL A 67 0.52 19.18 -11.97
N GLY A 68 0.55 20.48 -11.64
CA GLY A 68 -0.69 21.25 -11.48
C GLY A 68 -1.51 20.70 -10.31
N ASP A 69 -2.74 20.26 -10.60
CA ASP A 69 -3.69 19.69 -9.62
C ASP A 69 -3.71 18.16 -9.62
N ASP A 70 -2.86 17.53 -10.42
CA ASP A 70 -2.80 16.08 -10.59
C ASP A 70 -1.54 15.50 -9.92
N TYR A 71 -1.71 14.31 -9.35
CA TYR A 71 -0.66 13.54 -8.69
C TYR A 71 -0.39 12.26 -9.46
N TYR A 72 0.88 11.91 -9.59
CA TYR A 72 1.31 10.69 -10.27
C TYR A 72 2.25 9.90 -9.38
N LEU A 73 2.04 8.59 -9.34
CA LEU A 73 2.82 7.65 -8.55
C LEU A 73 3.33 6.54 -9.45
N VAL A 74 4.61 6.21 -9.31
CA VAL A 74 5.24 5.07 -10.01
C VAL A 74 5.83 4.09 -9.01
N GLY A 75 5.89 2.82 -9.39
CA GLY A 75 6.40 1.75 -8.53
C GLY A 75 7.10 0.63 -9.27
N THR A 76 7.87 -0.13 -8.50
CA THR A 76 8.62 -1.31 -8.93
C THR A 76 7.68 -2.45 -9.36
N THR A 77 8.07 -3.17 -10.42
CA THR A 77 7.36 -4.38 -10.90
C THR A 77 8.28 -5.58 -11.13
N MET A 78 9.58 -5.42 -10.94
CA MET A 78 10.56 -6.49 -11.05
C MET A 78 10.49 -7.22 -12.39
N HIS A 79 10.23 -8.53 -12.36
CA HIS A 79 10.19 -9.44 -13.50
C HIS A 79 8.81 -9.52 -14.17
N MET A 80 7.84 -8.75 -13.69
CA MET A 80 6.46 -8.78 -14.17
C MET A 80 6.29 -7.95 -15.45
N ASN A 81 5.38 -8.38 -16.33
CA ASN A 81 5.08 -7.73 -17.60
C ASN A 81 3.57 -7.53 -17.78
N PRO A 82 3.05 -6.33 -18.13
CA PRO A 82 3.79 -5.09 -18.36
C PRO A 82 4.44 -4.54 -17.09
N ALA A 83 5.38 -3.61 -17.24
CA ALA A 83 6.34 -3.21 -16.23
C ALA A 83 6.34 -1.69 -15.98
N LEU A 84 6.69 -1.32 -14.74
CA LEU A 84 6.71 0.05 -14.22
C LEU A 84 5.30 0.66 -14.22
N GLU A 85 4.54 0.36 -13.16
CA GLU A 85 3.16 0.79 -12.98
C GLU A 85 3.05 2.29 -12.74
N ILE A 86 1.99 2.90 -13.26
CA ILE A 86 1.69 4.31 -13.10
C ILE A 86 0.26 4.47 -12.57
N LEU A 87 0.14 5.18 -11.45
CA LEU A 87 -1.14 5.58 -10.85
C LEU A 87 -1.33 7.10 -10.95
N HIS A 88 -2.58 7.53 -10.99
CA HIS A 88 -3.00 8.93 -10.98
C HIS A 88 -4.00 9.21 -9.86
N SER A 89 -3.91 10.39 -9.25
CA SER A 89 -4.87 10.87 -8.26
C SER A 89 -5.05 12.40 -8.35
N LYS A 90 -6.15 12.89 -7.77
CA LYS A 90 -6.41 14.33 -7.56
C LYS A 90 -6.44 14.74 -6.08
N ASP A 91 -6.37 13.77 -5.17
CA ASP A 91 -6.47 14.02 -3.72
C ASP A 91 -5.49 13.20 -2.88
N LEU A 92 -4.53 12.52 -3.51
CA LEU A 92 -3.55 11.60 -2.91
C LEU A 92 -4.14 10.36 -2.22
N VAL A 93 -5.47 10.20 -2.21
CA VAL A 93 -6.16 9.12 -1.49
C VAL A 93 -6.85 8.15 -2.43
N ASN A 94 -7.66 8.65 -3.38
CA ASN A 94 -8.27 7.79 -4.38
C ASN A 94 -7.40 7.80 -5.64
N TRP A 95 -6.82 6.65 -5.94
CA TRP A 95 -5.91 6.45 -7.06
C TRP A 95 -6.58 5.65 -8.17
N GLU A 96 -6.11 5.85 -9.39
CA GLU A 96 -6.51 5.09 -10.57
C GLU A 96 -5.27 4.53 -11.24
N HIS A 97 -5.30 3.24 -11.56
CA HIS A 97 -4.33 2.64 -12.45
C HIS A 97 -4.50 3.21 -13.87
N ILE A 98 -3.47 3.89 -14.39
CA ILE A 98 -3.54 4.55 -15.70
C ILE A 98 -2.63 3.94 -16.76
N GLY A 99 -1.83 2.94 -16.39
CA GLY A 99 -1.04 2.13 -17.32
C GLY A 99 0.34 1.78 -16.80
N TYR A 100 1.20 1.38 -17.73
CA TYR A 100 2.59 1.00 -17.51
C TYR A 100 3.51 1.78 -18.45
N CYS A 101 4.77 1.93 -18.06
CA CYS A 101 5.77 2.58 -18.92
C CYS A 101 6.29 1.63 -20.02
N MET A 102 6.27 0.32 -19.78
CA MET A 102 6.90 -0.67 -20.66
C MET A 102 6.07 -1.95 -20.77
N ASP A 103 5.71 -2.34 -22.00
CA ASP A 103 4.90 -3.54 -22.22
C ASP A 103 5.68 -4.85 -21.98
N ARG A 104 6.98 -4.88 -22.33
CA ARG A 104 7.80 -6.10 -22.32
C ARG A 104 9.25 -5.86 -21.91
N LEU A 105 9.70 -6.56 -20.89
CA LEU A 105 11.09 -6.68 -20.42
C LEU A 105 11.86 -7.76 -21.19
N ASP A 106 11.88 -7.73 -22.52
CA ASP A 106 12.57 -8.77 -23.30
C ASP A 106 14.04 -8.42 -23.62
N PHE A 107 14.93 -8.75 -22.68
CA PHE A 107 16.38 -8.56 -22.82
C PHE A 107 17.18 -9.87 -22.92
N GLY A 108 16.50 -10.98 -23.17
CA GLY A 108 17.14 -12.28 -23.40
C GLY A 108 16.45 -13.48 -22.73
N PRO A 109 17.00 -14.69 -22.88
CA PRO A 109 16.34 -15.95 -22.52
C PRO A 109 15.80 -15.99 -21.08
N ALA A 110 16.60 -15.59 -20.09
CA ALA A 110 16.17 -15.61 -18.69
C ALA A 110 14.96 -14.70 -18.39
N PHE A 111 14.74 -13.64 -19.18
CA PHE A 111 13.54 -12.78 -19.07
C PHE A 111 12.27 -13.46 -19.61
N ARG A 112 12.42 -14.50 -20.43
CA ARG A 112 11.34 -15.32 -21.00
C ARG A 112 11.19 -16.67 -20.30
N LEU A 113 11.86 -16.87 -19.14
CA LEU A 113 12.00 -18.17 -18.47
C LEU A 113 12.63 -19.26 -19.37
N GLU A 114 13.50 -18.88 -20.29
CA GLU A 114 14.26 -19.81 -21.13
C GLU A 114 15.67 -20.00 -20.53
N ASN A 115 15.97 -21.22 -20.07
CA ASN A 115 17.28 -21.59 -19.52
C ASN A 115 17.74 -20.72 -18.33
N GLY A 116 16.80 -20.33 -17.46
CA GLY A 116 17.06 -19.51 -16.29
C GLY A 116 15.87 -18.59 -15.96
N ASN A 117 16.04 -17.72 -14.99
CA ASN A 117 15.03 -16.75 -14.57
C ASN A 117 15.66 -15.41 -14.17
N ILE A 118 14.81 -14.41 -13.95
CA ILE A 118 15.16 -13.11 -13.38
C ILE A 118 14.32 -12.77 -12.14
N TYR A 119 13.87 -13.78 -11.39
CA TYR A 119 13.14 -13.53 -10.14
C TYR A 119 13.94 -12.59 -9.22
N GLY A 120 13.24 -11.60 -8.64
CA GLY A 120 13.85 -10.58 -7.77
C GLY A 120 14.82 -9.65 -8.49
N GLN A 121 14.74 -9.58 -9.82
CA GLN A 121 15.45 -8.65 -10.71
C GLN A 121 14.43 -7.98 -11.65
N GLY A 122 14.89 -7.31 -12.70
CA GLY A 122 14.03 -6.53 -13.61
C GLY A 122 13.95 -5.07 -13.18
N ILE A 123 12.77 -4.44 -13.26
CA ILE A 123 12.55 -3.04 -12.87
C ILE A 123 12.66 -2.89 -11.36
N TRP A 124 13.63 -2.11 -10.89
CA TRP A 124 13.79 -1.68 -9.50
C TRP A 124 13.44 -0.20 -9.31
N ALA A 125 13.61 0.31 -8.09
CA ALA A 125 13.19 1.63 -7.61
C ALA A 125 13.19 2.72 -8.70
N PRO A 126 12.00 3.17 -9.15
CA PRO A 126 11.87 4.20 -10.17
C PRO A 126 11.95 5.61 -9.57
N CYS A 127 12.29 6.57 -10.42
CA CYS A 127 12.22 8.01 -10.15
C CYS A 127 11.41 8.69 -11.26
N ILE A 128 10.29 9.34 -10.93
CA ILE A 128 9.44 10.10 -11.87
C ILE A 128 9.66 11.60 -11.71
N ARG A 129 9.81 12.34 -12.81
CA ARG A 129 9.93 13.80 -12.81
C ARG A 129 9.11 14.42 -13.93
N TYR A 130 8.65 15.65 -13.71
CA TYR A 130 8.04 16.46 -14.74
C TYR A 130 8.86 17.73 -14.95
N HIS A 131 9.22 17.99 -16.20
CA HIS A 131 10.06 19.14 -16.53
C HIS A 131 9.71 19.69 -17.90
N LYS A 132 9.41 20.99 -17.97
CA LYS A 132 9.10 21.73 -19.23
C LYS A 132 8.14 20.99 -20.17
N GLY A 133 7.01 20.53 -19.65
CA GLY A 133 6.00 19.87 -20.47
C GLY A 133 6.27 18.39 -20.75
N THR A 134 7.28 17.77 -20.13
CA THR A 134 7.68 16.39 -20.39
C THR A 134 7.73 15.60 -19.08
N PHE A 135 7.14 14.41 -19.09
CA PHE A 135 7.33 13.41 -18.05
C PHE A 135 8.59 12.60 -18.34
N TYR A 136 9.36 12.35 -17.29
CA TYR A 136 10.54 11.50 -17.30
C TYR A 136 10.38 10.42 -16.25
N ILE A 137 10.77 9.19 -16.59
CA ILE A 137 10.89 8.11 -15.61
C ILE A 137 12.26 7.48 -15.78
N PHE A 138 12.95 7.31 -14.67
CA PHE A 138 14.27 6.68 -14.59
C PHE A 138 14.13 5.41 -13.74
N SER A 139 14.66 4.29 -14.20
CA SER A 139 14.68 3.06 -13.40
C SER A 139 15.80 2.15 -13.87
N ASN A 140 16.45 1.46 -12.93
CA ASN A 140 17.43 0.45 -13.27
C ASN A 140 16.74 -0.87 -13.61
N ILE A 141 17.09 -1.45 -14.76
CA ILE A 141 16.82 -2.86 -15.03
C ILE A 141 18.04 -3.64 -14.60
N ASN A 142 17.90 -4.45 -13.54
CA ASN A 142 19.05 -5.16 -12.99
C ASN A 142 19.71 -6.11 -13.97
N GLY A 143 21.03 -5.99 -14.09
CA GLY A 143 21.84 -6.73 -15.07
C GLY A 143 21.73 -6.22 -16.51
N VAL A 144 21.00 -5.13 -16.75
CA VAL A 144 20.86 -4.47 -18.06
C VAL A 144 21.41 -3.05 -18.00
N GLY A 145 20.90 -2.21 -17.10
CA GLY A 145 21.34 -0.82 -16.92
C GLY A 145 20.20 0.14 -16.66
N LEU A 146 20.54 1.42 -16.50
CA LEU A 146 19.62 2.51 -16.25
C LEU A 146 18.80 2.78 -17.52
N GLN A 147 17.47 2.72 -17.42
CA GLN A 147 16.55 3.11 -18.47
C GLN A 147 16.05 4.53 -18.23
N VAL A 148 16.06 5.34 -19.28
CA VAL A 148 15.52 6.70 -19.27
C VAL A 148 14.33 6.77 -20.22
N PHE A 149 13.15 6.98 -19.66
CA PHE A 149 11.90 7.14 -20.39
C PHE A 149 11.50 8.60 -20.43
N ARG A 150 10.97 9.07 -21.57
CA ARG A 150 10.46 10.44 -21.73
C ARG A 150 9.21 10.49 -22.60
N SER A 151 8.20 11.25 -22.18
CA SER A 151 6.97 11.45 -22.94
C SER A 151 6.29 12.79 -22.63
N LYS A 152 5.52 13.32 -23.58
CA LYS A 152 4.65 14.50 -23.38
C LYS A 152 3.34 14.17 -22.67
N SER A 153 3.00 12.88 -22.59
CA SER A 153 1.83 12.35 -21.90
C SER A 153 2.28 11.30 -20.90
N ILE A 154 1.72 11.30 -19.69
CA ILE A 154 1.99 10.27 -18.69
C ILE A 154 1.57 8.85 -19.17
N LYS A 155 0.68 8.77 -20.17
CA LYS A 155 0.24 7.50 -20.79
C LYS A 155 1.11 7.07 -21.97
N GLY A 156 2.23 7.78 -22.23
CA GLY A 156 3.06 7.55 -23.40
C GLY A 156 2.48 8.11 -24.71
N PRO A 157 3.03 7.72 -25.87
CA PRO A 157 4.12 6.76 -26.03
C PRO A 157 5.42 7.26 -25.41
N TRP A 158 6.24 6.33 -24.91
CA TRP A 158 7.50 6.63 -24.23
C TRP A 158 8.68 6.48 -25.21
N GLN A 159 9.51 7.51 -25.32
CA GLN A 159 10.84 7.36 -25.90
C GLN A 159 11.78 6.79 -24.83
N ARG A 160 12.72 5.93 -25.23
CA ARG A 160 13.62 5.22 -24.32
C ARG A 160 15.06 5.20 -24.81
N ASN A 161 16.02 5.38 -23.90
CA ASN A 161 17.43 4.99 -24.08
C ASN A 161 17.97 4.35 -22.80
N GLN A 162 19.16 3.76 -22.91
CA GLN A 162 19.85 3.09 -21.82
C GLN A 162 21.18 3.78 -21.49
N LEU A 163 21.50 3.87 -20.21
CA LEU A 163 22.75 4.38 -19.64
C LEU A 163 23.39 3.30 -18.72
N PRO A 164 24.66 3.47 -18.32
CA PRO A 164 25.25 2.65 -17.26
C PRO A 164 24.39 2.64 -15.99
N GLY A 165 24.24 1.47 -15.37
CA GLY A 165 23.31 1.28 -14.24
C GLY A 165 23.65 2.13 -13.00
N ARG A 166 22.60 2.54 -12.28
CA ARG A 166 22.66 3.20 -10.96
C ARG A 166 21.57 2.61 -10.08
N HIS A 167 21.95 2.14 -8.91
CA HIS A 167 21.04 1.53 -7.95
C HIS A 167 20.29 2.61 -7.19
N ASP A 168 18.98 2.45 -7.00
CA ASP A 168 18.13 3.32 -6.16
C ASP A 168 18.42 4.81 -6.33
N LEU A 169 18.27 5.25 -7.57
CA LEU A 169 18.65 6.58 -7.99
C LEU A 169 17.51 7.58 -7.80
N SER A 170 17.89 8.84 -7.67
CA SER A 170 16.98 9.97 -7.86
C SER A 170 17.54 10.99 -8.80
N VAL A 171 16.68 11.63 -9.60
CA VAL A 171 17.06 12.68 -10.55
C VAL A 171 16.42 14.01 -10.16
N LEU A 172 17.20 15.09 -10.22
CA LEU A 172 16.72 16.46 -10.01
C LEU A 172 17.08 17.31 -11.23
N PHE A 173 16.05 17.90 -11.85
CA PHE A 173 16.23 18.99 -12.82
C PHE A 173 16.31 20.30 -12.04
N ASP A 174 17.49 20.92 -11.99
CA ASP A 174 17.69 22.13 -11.18
C ASP A 174 17.07 23.38 -11.84
N ASP A 175 16.65 24.36 -11.01
CA ASP A 175 15.79 25.51 -11.39
C ASP A 175 16.38 26.39 -12.51
N ASP A 176 17.71 26.47 -12.61
CA ASP A 176 18.41 27.25 -13.64
C ASP A 176 18.73 26.43 -14.91
N LEU A 177 18.19 25.21 -15.01
CA LEU A 177 18.05 24.44 -16.25
C LEU A 177 19.34 24.08 -16.98
N SER A 178 20.50 24.28 -16.35
CA SER A 178 21.79 23.89 -16.92
C SER A 178 22.26 22.52 -16.45
N LYS A 179 21.67 21.99 -15.37
CA LYS A 179 22.16 20.78 -14.70
C LYS A 179 21.04 19.82 -14.36
N ILE A 180 21.36 18.55 -14.56
CA ILE A 180 20.50 17.41 -14.24
C ILE A 180 21.31 16.55 -13.28
N PHE A 181 21.00 16.64 -11.99
CA PHE A 181 21.70 15.89 -10.96
C PHE A 181 21.10 14.50 -10.80
N MET A 182 21.95 13.52 -10.50
CA MET A 182 21.55 12.18 -10.11
C MET A 182 22.30 11.74 -8.87
N ILE A 183 21.57 11.36 -7.82
CA ILE A 183 22.11 10.66 -6.66
C ILE A 183 21.79 9.17 -6.77
N SER A 184 22.64 8.29 -6.20
CA SER A 184 22.40 6.84 -6.19
C SER A 184 23.03 6.15 -4.99
N SER A 185 22.54 4.95 -4.65
CA SER A 185 23.02 4.14 -3.51
C SER A 185 24.38 3.48 -3.72
N ALA A 186 25.21 3.95 -4.66
CA ALA A 186 26.59 3.49 -4.84
C ALA A 186 27.53 4.01 -3.72
N GLY A 187 27.00 4.19 -2.51
CA GLY A 187 27.66 4.85 -1.42
C GLY A 187 28.69 3.96 -0.73
N ASN A 188 29.79 4.57 -0.28
CA ASN A 188 30.89 3.88 0.39
C ASN A 188 31.03 4.36 1.83
N ARG A 189 31.27 3.41 2.74
CA ARG A 189 31.69 3.72 4.12
C ARG A 189 33.14 4.21 4.08
N GLN A 190 33.37 5.38 4.66
CA GLN A 190 34.68 6.01 4.73
C GLN A 190 35.45 5.57 5.98
N PRO A 191 36.80 5.72 6.01
CA PRO A 191 37.61 5.36 7.17
C PRO A 191 37.25 6.11 8.47
N ASP A 192 36.73 7.34 8.35
CA ASP A 192 36.26 8.14 9.50
C ASP A 192 34.87 7.71 10.01
N GLY A 193 34.27 6.69 9.38
CA GLY A 193 32.96 6.16 9.71
C GLY A 193 31.79 6.91 9.06
N SER A 194 32.03 7.97 8.29
CA SER A 194 30.99 8.62 7.47
C SER A 194 30.61 7.74 6.27
N THR A 195 29.47 8.03 5.63
CA THR A 195 29.04 7.36 4.41
C THR A 195 28.81 8.41 3.32
N THR A 196 29.36 8.18 2.13
CA THR A 196 29.27 9.12 1.01
C THR A 196 28.42 8.55 -0.11
N TYR A 197 27.51 9.33 -0.68
CA TYR A 197 26.69 8.96 -1.85
C TYR A 197 27.04 9.87 -3.04
N PRO A 198 27.38 9.32 -4.21
CA PRO A 198 27.76 10.13 -5.35
C PRO A 198 26.56 10.93 -5.88
N ILE A 199 26.81 12.20 -6.21
CA ILE A 199 25.91 13.05 -6.98
C ILE A 199 26.60 13.34 -8.32
N GLU A 200 26.06 12.79 -9.41
CA GLU A 200 26.58 12.91 -10.76
C GLU A 200 25.72 13.87 -11.60
N GLU A 201 26.26 14.36 -12.72
CA GLU A 201 25.51 15.17 -13.69
C GLU A 201 25.22 14.36 -14.97
N LEU A 202 24.00 14.46 -15.47
CA LEU A 202 23.64 13.98 -16.81
C LEU A 202 23.81 15.10 -17.84
N THR A 203 24.20 14.72 -19.05
CA THR A 203 24.16 15.60 -20.23
C THR A 203 22.74 16.10 -20.50
N PRO A 204 22.55 17.32 -21.05
CA PRO A 204 21.22 17.89 -21.26
C PRO A 204 20.27 17.08 -22.17
N ASP A 205 20.83 16.25 -23.06
CA ASP A 205 20.07 15.35 -23.93
C ASP A 205 19.71 14.01 -23.26
N LEU A 206 20.20 13.78 -22.02
CA LEU A 206 20.03 12.56 -21.23
C LEU A 206 20.60 11.30 -21.91
N MET A 207 21.63 11.47 -22.74
CA MET A 207 22.26 10.36 -23.49
C MET A 207 23.57 9.88 -22.87
N ALA A 208 24.14 10.62 -21.93
CA ALA A 208 25.35 10.24 -21.19
C ALA A 208 25.44 10.93 -19.81
N PHE A 209 26.29 10.38 -18.94
CA PHE A 209 26.81 11.12 -17.79
C PHE A 209 27.86 12.14 -18.26
N ASP A 210 27.86 13.33 -17.69
CA ASP A 210 28.88 14.34 -17.99
C ASP A 210 30.19 13.99 -17.27
N ALA A 211 31.16 13.48 -18.03
CA ALA A 211 32.48 13.10 -17.52
C ALA A 211 33.33 14.27 -17.03
N ASN A 212 32.98 15.51 -17.40
CA ASN A 212 33.68 16.72 -16.98
C ASN A 212 33.04 17.39 -15.76
N ALA A 213 31.91 16.88 -15.29
CA ALA A 213 31.22 17.45 -14.13
C ALA A 213 32.04 17.27 -12.84
N PRO A 214 31.95 18.22 -11.89
CA PRO A 214 32.57 18.07 -10.58
C PRO A 214 32.05 16.82 -9.86
N LYS A 215 32.95 16.09 -9.20
CA LYS A 215 32.60 14.96 -8.34
C LYS A 215 31.96 15.48 -7.05
N ARG A 216 30.64 15.33 -6.94
CA ARG A 216 29.88 15.72 -5.74
C ARG A 216 29.48 14.49 -4.95
N GLN A 217 29.21 14.72 -3.68
CA GLN A 217 28.70 13.69 -2.80
C GLN A 217 27.84 14.27 -1.69
N LEU A 218 26.79 13.54 -1.33
CA LEU A 218 26.12 13.70 -0.05
C LEU A 218 26.92 12.94 0.99
N VAL A 219 27.26 13.60 2.11
CA VAL A 219 28.00 12.97 3.21
C VAL A 219 27.07 12.79 4.41
N VAL A 220 26.80 11.54 4.76
CA VAL A 220 26.13 11.15 6.00
C VAL A 220 27.19 11.02 7.11
N PRO A 221 27.05 11.74 8.25
CA PRO A 221 28.05 11.75 9.31
C PRO A 221 28.33 10.37 9.93
N ALA A 222 29.51 10.24 10.54
CA ALA A 222 29.87 9.05 11.28
C ALA A 222 28.88 8.74 12.42
N GLY A 223 28.59 7.45 12.62
CA GLY A 223 27.61 6.98 13.60
C GLY A 223 26.16 6.95 13.10
N MET A 224 25.88 7.50 11.92
CA MET A 224 24.59 7.32 11.25
C MET A 224 24.59 6.07 10.33
N PRO A 225 23.41 5.47 10.12
CA PRO A 225 23.24 4.28 9.29
C PRO A 225 23.42 4.58 7.80
N HIS A 226 23.74 3.56 7.02
CA HIS A 226 23.79 3.61 5.56
C HIS A 226 22.36 3.59 5.01
N GLY A 227 21.99 4.55 4.19
CA GLY A 227 20.73 4.58 3.44
C GLY A 227 20.84 4.10 1.98
N GLU A 228 19.68 3.90 1.38
CA GLU A 228 19.37 3.61 -0.02
C GLU A 228 18.02 4.27 -0.41
N GLY A 229 17.44 3.92 -1.58
CA GLY A 229 16.14 4.44 -1.99
C GLY A 229 16.04 5.97 -2.02
N HIS A 230 16.99 6.64 -2.69
CA HIS A 230 17.10 8.09 -2.65
C HIS A 230 15.93 8.82 -3.33
N HIS A 231 15.44 9.91 -2.73
CA HIS A 231 14.61 10.90 -3.41
C HIS A 231 15.17 12.32 -3.19
N LEU A 232 15.68 12.92 -4.27
CA LEU A 232 16.32 14.24 -4.28
C LEU A 232 15.34 15.32 -4.71
N TYR A 233 15.29 16.41 -3.95
CA TYR A 233 14.40 17.55 -4.12
C TYR A 233 15.17 18.87 -4.04
N LYS A 234 14.56 19.90 -4.63
CA LYS A 234 14.87 21.30 -4.34
C LYS A 234 13.59 21.99 -3.89
N ILE A 235 13.60 22.53 -2.68
CA ILE A 235 12.42 23.12 -2.03
C ILE A 235 12.84 24.46 -1.46
N ASN A 236 12.19 25.54 -1.90
CA ASN A 236 12.46 26.91 -1.46
C ASN A 236 13.95 27.28 -1.48
N GLY A 237 14.65 26.91 -2.57
CA GLY A 237 16.07 27.21 -2.78
C GLY A 237 17.06 26.32 -2.03
N LYS A 238 16.61 25.34 -1.23
CA LYS A 238 17.46 24.36 -0.54
C LYS A 238 17.33 22.98 -1.16
N TYR A 239 18.38 22.18 -1.08
CA TYR A 239 18.40 20.79 -1.53
C TYR A 239 18.05 19.86 -0.38
N TYR A 240 17.26 18.83 -0.68
CA TYR A 240 16.86 17.80 0.28
C TYR A 240 17.01 16.43 -0.36
N ASP A 241 17.47 15.46 0.42
CA ASP A 241 17.47 14.05 0.01
C ASP A 241 16.88 13.21 1.14
N ILE A 242 15.93 12.34 0.81
CA ILE A 242 15.42 11.32 1.72
C ILE A 242 15.93 9.96 1.30
N MET A 243 16.31 9.15 2.28
CA MET A 243 16.92 7.83 2.05
C MET A 243 16.47 6.85 3.13
N ALA A 244 16.02 5.68 2.70
CA ALA A 244 15.62 4.58 3.57
C ALA A 244 16.86 3.81 4.04
N ILE A 245 16.88 3.29 5.26
CA ILE A 245 17.92 2.34 5.65
C ILE A 245 17.55 0.96 5.09
N PRO A 246 18.46 0.17 4.50
CA PRO A 246 18.15 -1.19 4.06
C PRO A 246 18.02 -2.16 5.23
N GLY A 247 17.18 -3.19 5.05
CA GLY A 247 17.10 -4.35 5.94
C GLY A 247 16.28 -4.11 7.21
N GLY A 248 14.99 -4.45 7.15
CA GLY A 248 14.03 -4.14 8.21
C GLY A 248 14.40 -4.64 9.62
N PRO A 249 13.87 -3.97 10.67
CA PRO A 249 13.05 -2.77 10.61
C PRO A 249 13.92 -1.49 10.63
N VAL A 250 13.60 -0.56 9.73
CA VAL A 250 14.52 0.47 9.25
C VAL A 250 13.97 1.87 9.42
N ASP A 251 14.79 2.76 9.97
CA ASP A 251 14.47 4.18 10.01
C ASP A 251 14.69 4.79 8.61
N GLN A 252 14.27 6.04 8.43
CA GLN A 252 14.52 6.82 7.22
C GLN A 252 15.22 8.12 7.63
N LEU A 253 16.23 8.53 6.86
CA LEU A 253 16.95 9.78 7.06
C LEU A 253 16.46 10.85 6.09
N VAL A 254 16.68 12.11 6.47
CA VAL A 254 16.58 13.27 5.59
C VAL A 254 17.85 14.10 5.72
N ALA A 255 18.40 14.50 4.59
CA ALA A 255 19.50 15.42 4.47
C ALA A 255 19.01 16.76 3.90
N ARG A 256 19.64 17.85 4.30
CA ARG A 256 19.39 19.21 3.79
C ARG A 256 20.71 19.93 3.52
N ALA A 257 20.77 20.71 2.44
CA ALA A 257 21.89 21.61 2.16
C ALA A 257 21.44 22.88 1.44
N ASP A 258 22.21 23.96 1.60
CA ASP A 258 22.01 25.22 0.85
C ASP A 258 22.59 25.16 -0.57
N SER A 259 23.54 24.25 -0.79
CA SER A 259 24.15 23.95 -2.09
C SER A 259 24.13 22.44 -2.31
N ILE A 260 24.01 22.00 -3.57
CA ILE A 260 24.15 20.59 -3.94
C ILE A 260 25.54 20.03 -3.57
N ASP A 261 26.55 20.89 -3.43
CA ASP A 261 27.90 20.55 -2.98
C ASP A 261 27.98 20.29 -1.45
N GLY A 262 26.89 20.56 -0.72
CA GLY A 262 26.87 20.55 0.74
C GLY A 262 27.43 21.84 1.37
N PRO A 263 27.83 21.79 2.66
CA PRO A 263 27.72 20.64 3.55
C PRO A 263 26.26 20.20 3.75
N TRP A 264 26.05 18.90 3.94
CA TRP A 264 24.73 18.31 4.19
C TRP A 264 24.51 18.12 5.68
N GLU A 265 23.41 18.67 6.19
CA GLU A 265 22.91 18.39 7.53
C GLU A 265 21.95 17.21 7.47
N VAL A 266 22.16 16.21 8.32
CA VAL A 266 21.40 14.95 8.27
C VAL A 266 20.70 14.70 9.61
N THR A 267 19.44 14.31 9.55
CA THR A 267 18.67 13.87 10.72
C THR A 267 17.78 12.70 10.32
N TYR A 268 17.15 12.07 11.31
CA TYR A 268 16.09 11.11 11.03
C TYR A 268 14.92 11.86 10.39
N MET A 269 14.13 11.20 9.56
CA MET A 269 12.79 11.63 9.11
C MET A 269 11.74 10.76 9.80
N VAL A 270 11.95 9.45 9.77
CA VAL A 270 11.17 8.43 10.48
C VAL A 270 12.01 7.88 11.63
N ARG A 271 11.38 7.62 12.78
CA ARG A 271 12.05 6.93 13.89
C ARG A 271 11.14 5.95 14.62
N GLY A 272 11.38 4.66 14.45
CA GLY A 272 10.68 3.62 15.19
C GLY A 272 9.16 3.61 15.03
N GLU A 273 8.65 3.88 13.82
CA GLU A 273 7.23 3.93 13.53
C GLU A 273 6.83 2.76 12.64
N SER A 274 5.97 1.87 13.13
CA SER A 274 5.49 0.70 12.39
C SER A 274 4.01 0.73 12.05
N MET A 275 3.25 1.72 12.51
CA MET A 275 1.79 1.77 12.41
C MET A 275 1.11 0.49 12.95
N GLY A 276 1.74 -0.17 13.93
CA GLY A 276 1.27 -1.41 14.53
C GLY A 276 1.47 -2.66 13.66
N VAL A 277 2.26 -2.55 12.59
CA VAL A 277 2.70 -3.65 11.72
C VAL A 277 3.89 -4.36 12.37
N THR A 278 3.96 -5.68 12.21
CA THR A 278 4.95 -6.57 12.82
C THR A 278 5.61 -7.46 11.78
N GLY A 279 6.84 -7.89 12.05
CA GLY A 279 7.55 -8.88 11.23
C GLY A 279 7.11 -10.32 11.48
N ALA A 280 6.38 -10.57 12.57
CA ALA A 280 5.66 -11.82 12.78
C ALA A 280 4.30 -11.78 12.04
N THR A 281 3.67 -12.93 11.84
CA THR A 281 2.25 -12.99 11.46
C THR A 281 1.44 -12.15 12.45
N PRO A 282 0.63 -11.15 12.03
CA PRO A 282 -0.11 -10.27 12.93
C PRO A 282 -0.89 -10.99 14.04
N ALA A 283 -1.47 -12.16 13.74
CA ALA A 283 -2.21 -12.98 14.70
C ALA A 283 -1.35 -13.55 15.85
N ARG A 284 -0.01 -13.55 15.70
CA ARG A 284 0.94 -14.10 16.69
C ARG A 284 1.86 -13.04 17.29
N ALA A 285 1.55 -11.75 17.08
CA ALA A 285 2.36 -10.65 17.59
C ALA A 285 2.42 -10.64 19.12
N ARG A 286 3.62 -10.44 19.68
CA ARG A 286 3.90 -10.38 21.12
C ARG A 286 4.15 -8.94 21.57
N PRO A 287 3.87 -8.58 22.84
CA PRO A 287 4.02 -7.21 23.33
C PRO A 287 5.40 -6.58 23.10
N ASP A 288 6.45 -7.39 23.06
CA ASP A 288 7.85 -7.01 22.87
C ASP A 288 8.34 -7.11 21.41
N ASP A 289 7.47 -7.51 20.48
CA ASP A 289 7.85 -7.61 19.07
C ASP A 289 8.26 -6.23 18.52
N ARG A 290 9.38 -6.20 17.82
CA ARG A 290 9.79 -5.02 17.05
C ARG A 290 8.91 -4.91 15.81
N GLY A 291 8.25 -3.77 15.66
CA GLY A 291 7.44 -3.49 14.48
C GLY A 291 8.27 -3.35 13.21
N LEU A 292 7.66 -3.58 12.05
CA LEU A 292 8.26 -3.27 10.74
C LEU A 292 8.04 -1.80 10.44
N TRP A 293 9.12 -1.03 10.38
CA TRP A 293 9.03 0.42 10.28
C TRP A 293 8.71 0.91 8.86
N ILE A 294 7.96 2.00 8.76
CA ILE A 294 7.73 2.68 7.49
C ILE A 294 9.03 3.30 6.97
N HIS A 295 9.31 3.12 5.69
CA HIS A 295 10.54 3.54 5.04
C HIS A 295 10.32 3.64 3.54
N GLN A 296 11.21 4.36 2.86
CA GLN A 296 11.28 4.56 1.42
C GLN A 296 10.00 5.14 0.79
N GLY A 297 10.21 6.08 -0.12
CA GLY A 297 9.15 6.72 -0.85
C GLY A 297 9.35 8.21 -0.96
N GLY A 298 8.46 8.89 -1.67
CA GLY A 298 8.58 10.30 -2.01
C GLY A 298 7.64 11.23 -1.25
N MET A 299 7.99 12.51 -1.22
CA MET A 299 7.14 13.60 -0.75
C MET A 299 6.60 14.48 -1.87
N CYS A 300 5.42 15.05 -1.67
CA CYS A 300 4.83 16.06 -2.54
C CYS A 300 4.01 17.08 -1.73
N ASP A 301 3.81 18.25 -2.32
CA ASP A 301 2.98 19.31 -1.76
C ASP A 301 1.56 19.28 -2.35
N THR A 302 0.66 20.01 -1.71
CA THR A 302 -0.70 20.29 -2.20
C THR A 302 -0.80 21.73 -2.67
N PRO A 303 -1.82 22.08 -3.49
CA PRO A 303 -2.10 23.48 -3.83
C PRO A 303 -2.31 24.39 -2.61
N SER A 304 -2.70 23.85 -1.45
CA SER A 304 -2.83 24.62 -0.21
C SER A 304 -1.51 24.80 0.56
N GLY A 305 -0.41 24.20 0.08
CA GLY A 305 0.90 24.25 0.73
C GLY A 305 1.15 23.18 1.81
N GLU A 306 0.22 22.24 2.03
CA GLU A 306 0.47 21.08 2.88
C GLU A 306 1.46 20.14 2.20
N TRP A 307 2.31 19.48 2.99
CA TRP A 307 3.25 18.47 2.52
C TRP A 307 2.86 17.09 3.02
N TRP A 308 3.02 16.09 2.15
CA TRP A 308 2.66 14.71 2.41
C TRP A 308 3.74 13.76 1.88
N CYS A 309 3.92 12.64 2.57
CA CYS A 309 4.82 11.56 2.19
C CYS A 309 3.99 10.34 1.79
N ILE A 310 4.28 9.77 0.61
CA ILE A 310 3.86 8.41 0.27
C ILE A 310 5.04 7.50 0.60
N ILE A 311 4.85 6.64 1.60
CA ILE A 311 5.90 5.85 2.21
C ILE A 311 5.49 4.38 2.33
N MET A 312 6.40 3.44 2.11
CA MET A 312 6.08 2.02 2.17
C MET A 312 6.35 1.38 3.54
N SER A 313 5.78 0.20 3.76
CA SER A 313 6.09 -0.70 4.87
C SER A 313 6.05 -2.16 4.39
N ASP A 314 6.82 -3.01 5.05
CA ASP A 314 6.81 -4.45 4.82
C ASP A 314 5.61 -5.10 5.55
N HIS A 315 4.83 -5.94 4.86
CA HIS A 315 3.60 -6.56 5.38
C HIS A 315 3.60 -8.09 5.21
N GLY A 316 4.74 -8.74 5.48
CA GLY A 316 4.85 -10.19 5.40
C GLY A 316 4.44 -10.69 4.00
N SER A 317 3.71 -11.80 3.93
CA SER A 317 3.41 -12.43 2.65
C SER A 317 2.56 -11.59 1.69
N ALA A 318 1.92 -10.53 2.16
CA ALA A 318 1.20 -9.57 1.32
C ALA A 318 2.13 -8.67 0.48
N GLY A 319 3.44 -8.65 0.78
CA GLY A 319 4.42 -7.79 0.12
C GLY A 319 4.62 -6.46 0.85
N ARG A 320 5.03 -5.43 0.10
CA ARG A 320 5.24 -4.08 0.64
C ARG A 320 4.05 -3.19 0.26
N MET A 321 3.48 -2.50 1.25
CA MET A 321 2.29 -1.65 1.09
C MET A 321 2.66 -0.19 1.24
N VAL A 322 1.88 0.70 0.64
CA VAL A 322 2.10 2.14 0.71
C VAL A 322 1.10 2.84 1.60
N SER A 323 1.57 3.84 2.33
CA SER A 323 0.82 4.67 3.25
C SER A 323 1.01 6.14 2.93
N LEU A 324 0.01 6.95 3.24
CA LEU A 324 0.04 8.41 3.15
C LEU A 324 0.22 9.00 4.55
N VAL A 325 1.23 9.84 4.72
CA VAL A 325 1.59 10.41 6.03
C VAL A 325 1.81 11.91 5.89
N PRO A 326 1.22 12.77 6.75
CA PRO A 326 1.46 14.21 6.70
C PRO A 326 2.92 14.53 7.04
N ILE A 327 3.43 15.62 6.50
CA ILE A 327 4.75 16.17 6.82
C ILE A 327 4.56 17.47 7.62
N THR A 328 5.28 17.58 8.74
CA THR A 328 5.45 18.82 9.49
C THR A 328 6.88 19.32 9.30
N TRP A 329 7.03 20.58 8.92
CA TRP A 329 8.33 21.24 8.83
C TRP A 329 8.76 21.69 10.23
N ASP A 330 9.90 21.18 10.70
CA ASP A 330 10.47 21.49 12.01
C ASP A 330 11.97 21.81 11.85
N GLU A 331 12.40 22.96 12.37
CA GLU A 331 13.75 23.52 12.17
C GLU A 331 14.22 23.49 10.69
N GLY A 332 13.28 23.59 9.75
CA GLY A 332 13.49 23.55 8.30
C GLY A 332 13.76 22.17 7.71
N PHE A 333 13.47 21.08 8.44
CA PHE A 333 13.44 19.70 7.95
C PHE A 333 12.00 19.21 7.75
N PRO A 334 11.71 18.44 6.69
CA PRO A 334 10.42 17.79 6.50
C PRO A 334 10.37 16.49 7.31
N LEU A 335 9.71 16.51 8.48
CA LEU A 335 9.54 15.33 9.31
C LEU A 335 8.14 14.76 9.12
N ILE A 336 8.01 13.43 9.09
CA ILE A 336 6.66 12.83 9.05
C ILE A 336 5.90 13.13 10.34
N GLY A 337 4.58 13.08 10.28
CA GLY A 337 3.69 13.19 11.43
C GLY A 337 3.13 14.59 11.66
N LEU A 338 2.30 14.69 12.68
CA LEU A 338 1.62 15.92 13.09
C LEU A 338 2.47 16.69 14.11
N PRO A 339 2.26 18.01 14.28
CA PRO A 339 3.13 18.84 15.13
C PRO A 339 3.31 18.36 16.59
N GLY A 340 2.30 17.71 17.15
CA GLY A 340 2.35 17.19 18.53
C GLY A 340 2.96 15.79 18.68
N ASN A 341 3.23 15.13 17.56
CA ASN A 341 3.67 13.74 17.49
C ASN A 341 4.54 13.51 16.24
N LEU A 342 5.62 14.29 16.13
CA LEU A 342 6.57 14.20 15.03
C LEU A 342 7.21 12.80 14.96
N ARG A 343 7.56 12.39 13.74
CA ARG A 343 8.21 11.10 13.42
C ARG A 343 7.30 9.89 13.60
N LYS A 344 5.99 10.13 13.78
CA LYS A 344 4.94 9.14 13.97
C LYS A 344 3.81 9.35 12.97
N ALA A 345 3.22 8.26 12.50
CA ALA A 345 2.24 8.29 11.43
C ALA A 345 0.83 8.05 11.98
N PRO A 346 -0.17 8.87 11.65
CA PRO A 346 -1.55 8.53 11.93
C PRO A 346 -2.02 7.42 10.99
N ASN A 347 -2.61 6.34 11.54
CA ASN A 347 -3.25 5.30 10.72
C ASN A 347 -4.52 5.82 10.02
N THR A 348 -5.21 6.80 10.60
CA THR A 348 -6.40 7.45 10.02
C THR A 348 -6.32 8.94 10.28
N TRP A 349 -6.53 9.74 9.24
CA TRP A 349 -6.48 11.20 9.34
C TRP A 349 -7.39 11.88 8.32
N VAL A 350 -7.57 13.19 8.48
CA VAL A 350 -8.29 14.00 7.49
C VAL A 350 -7.57 13.97 6.15
N LYS A 351 -8.33 13.98 5.05
CA LYS A 351 -7.76 13.96 3.70
C LYS A 351 -6.91 15.21 3.44
N PRO A 352 -5.87 15.11 2.59
CA PRO A 352 -5.11 16.26 2.13
C PRO A 352 -5.99 17.36 1.55
N ASN A 353 -5.66 18.62 1.85
CA ASN A 353 -6.39 19.76 1.30
C ASN A 353 -5.92 20.06 -0.13
N THR A 354 -6.40 19.28 -1.09
CA THR A 354 -6.06 19.48 -2.51
C THR A 354 -7.02 20.43 -3.23
N GLY A 355 -8.06 20.92 -2.54
CA GLY A 355 -9.17 21.64 -3.18
C GLY A 355 -10.12 20.75 -3.98
N VAL A 356 -9.87 19.44 -4.03
CA VAL A 356 -10.70 18.45 -4.73
C VAL A 356 -11.41 17.55 -3.73
N THR A 357 -12.71 17.39 -3.91
CA THR A 357 -13.49 16.35 -3.22
C THR A 357 -14.00 15.36 -4.26
N GLN A 358 -13.74 14.08 -4.02
CA GLN A 358 -14.21 12.99 -4.87
C GLN A 358 -14.86 11.89 -4.03
N ALA A 359 -15.77 11.15 -4.66
CA ALA A 359 -16.40 9.99 -4.04
C ALA A 359 -15.38 8.87 -3.84
N PRO A 360 -15.50 8.07 -2.75
CA PRO A 360 -14.65 6.92 -2.53
C PRO A 360 -14.63 5.97 -3.72
N LYS A 361 -13.44 5.61 -4.20
CA LYS A 361 -13.23 4.70 -5.33
C LYS A 361 -12.14 3.68 -4.97
N PRO A 362 -12.31 2.38 -5.29
CA PRO A 362 -11.22 1.43 -5.19
C PRO A 362 -10.22 1.66 -6.32
N THR A 363 -8.93 1.51 -6.02
CA THR A 363 -7.86 1.64 -7.03
C THR A 363 -7.93 0.54 -8.08
N TYR A 364 -8.30 -0.66 -7.64
CA TYR A 364 -8.32 -1.87 -8.46
C TYR A 364 -9.67 -2.56 -8.39
N VAL A 365 -10.05 -3.19 -9.49
CA VAL A 365 -11.15 -4.14 -9.58
C VAL A 365 -10.55 -5.44 -10.11
N TRP A 366 -10.66 -6.50 -9.31
CA TRP A 366 -9.95 -7.76 -9.53
C TRP A 366 -10.71 -8.73 -10.43
N ASP A 367 -12.04 -8.68 -10.36
CA ASP A 367 -12.92 -9.57 -11.10
C ASP A 367 -12.68 -9.45 -12.61
N GLU A 368 -12.67 -10.59 -13.28
CA GLU A 368 -12.46 -10.70 -14.72
C GLU A 368 -13.34 -11.82 -15.28
N ASN A 369 -14.03 -11.51 -16.37
CA ASN A 369 -14.87 -12.46 -17.10
C ASN A 369 -14.43 -12.64 -18.56
N PHE A 370 -13.34 -11.98 -18.97
CA PHE A 370 -12.71 -12.08 -20.28
C PHE A 370 -13.58 -11.68 -21.48
N ASP A 371 -14.79 -11.15 -21.26
CA ASP A 371 -15.75 -10.76 -22.30
C ASP A 371 -15.26 -9.59 -23.17
N SER A 372 -14.38 -8.75 -22.63
CA SER A 372 -13.94 -7.53 -23.33
C SER A 372 -12.99 -7.82 -24.50
N GLY A 373 -12.48 -9.06 -24.62
CA GLY A 373 -11.43 -9.43 -25.58
C GLY A 373 -10.06 -8.81 -25.27
N LYS A 374 -9.92 -8.13 -24.13
CA LYS A 374 -8.67 -7.56 -23.61
C LYS A 374 -8.54 -7.95 -22.14
N LEU A 375 -7.30 -8.17 -21.73
CA LEU A 375 -7.02 -8.44 -20.32
C LEU A 375 -7.14 -7.13 -19.54
N ASN A 376 -7.85 -7.13 -18.40
CA ASN A 376 -7.85 -6.00 -17.49
C ASN A 376 -6.38 -5.58 -17.18
N PRO A 377 -6.02 -4.30 -17.28
CA PRO A 377 -4.63 -3.86 -17.14
C PRO A 377 -4.00 -4.16 -15.78
N VAL A 378 -4.77 -4.54 -14.76
CA VAL A 378 -4.20 -4.97 -13.46
C VAL A 378 -3.45 -6.31 -13.52
N TRP A 379 -3.65 -7.11 -14.57
CA TRP A 379 -2.97 -8.37 -14.77
C TRP A 379 -1.53 -8.17 -15.27
N GLN A 380 -0.62 -8.97 -14.72
CA GLN A 380 0.77 -9.02 -15.18
C GLN A 380 1.24 -10.46 -15.35
N TRP A 381 1.93 -10.74 -16.44
CA TRP A 381 2.62 -12.00 -16.68
C TRP A 381 3.85 -12.12 -15.78
N ASN A 382 4.02 -13.31 -15.20
CA ASN A 382 5.27 -13.72 -14.61
C ASN A 382 6.30 -13.95 -15.72
N HIS A 383 7.29 -13.06 -15.82
CA HIS A 383 8.23 -12.99 -16.94
C HIS A 383 7.54 -12.64 -18.28
N VAL A 384 8.31 -12.55 -19.36
CA VAL A 384 7.80 -12.18 -20.69
C VAL A 384 6.95 -13.33 -21.26
N PRO A 385 5.67 -13.09 -21.63
CA PRO A 385 4.81 -14.12 -22.19
C PRO A 385 5.16 -14.44 -23.65
N ASP A 386 4.85 -15.67 -24.07
CA ASP A 386 4.71 -16.06 -25.47
C ASP A 386 3.28 -15.77 -25.96
N ASP A 387 3.12 -14.71 -26.75
CA ASP A 387 1.82 -14.26 -27.27
C ASP A 387 1.17 -15.24 -28.24
N THR A 388 1.91 -16.22 -28.76
CA THR A 388 1.34 -17.27 -29.60
C THR A 388 0.68 -18.38 -28.79
N LYS A 389 0.74 -18.30 -27.44
CA LYS A 389 0.33 -19.34 -26.50
C LYS A 389 -0.71 -18.88 -25.48
N TRP A 390 -1.33 -17.73 -25.70
CA TRP A 390 -2.52 -17.31 -24.96
C TRP A 390 -3.48 -16.56 -25.89
N SER A 391 -4.77 -16.60 -25.60
CA SER A 391 -5.77 -15.88 -26.40
C SER A 391 -7.02 -15.55 -25.60
N LEU A 392 -7.59 -14.38 -25.88
CA LEU A 392 -8.94 -13.97 -25.46
C LEU A 392 -9.93 -13.95 -26.64
N THR A 393 -9.48 -14.36 -27.83
CA THR A 393 -10.23 -14.24 -29.09
C THR A 393 -10.41 -15.56 -29.80
N GLU A 394 -9.60 -16.58 -29.49
CA GLU A 394 -9.78 -17.95 -30.00
C GLU A 394 -11.12 -18.53 -29.54
N LYS A 395 -11.52 -18.19 -28.31
CA LYS A 395 -12.86 -18.41 -27.76
C LYS A 395 -13.26 -17.14 -27.00
N PRO A 396 -14.17 -16.29 -27.54
CA PRO A 396 -14.61 -15.08 -26.85
C PRO A 396 -15.19 -15.36 -25.46
N GLY A 397 -14.90 -14.48 -24.49
CA GLY A 397 -15.34 -14.64 -23.09
C GLY A 397 -14.49 -15.62 -22.28
N VAL A 398 -13.33 -16.05 -22.79
CA VAL A 398 -12.47 -17.05 -22.13
C VAL A 398 -11.00 -16.68 -22.30
N LEU A 399 -10.21 -16.81 -21.24
CA LEU A 399 -8.76 -16.85 -21.34
C LEU A 399 -8.32 -18.28 -21.67
N ARG A 400 -7.85 -18.49 -22.90
CA ARG A 400 -7.23 -19.74 -23.32
C ARG A 400 -5.72 -19.69 -23.14
N LEU A 401 -5.15 -20.67 -22.43
CA LEU A 401 -3.71 -20.87 -22.31
C LEU A 401 -3.30 -22.17 -23.02
N HIS A 402 -2.35 -22.10 -23.94
CA HIS A 402 -1.74 -23.28 -24.59
C HIS A 402 -0.49 -23.70 -23.81
N SER A 403 -0.38 -24.99 -23.47
CA SER A 403 0.72 -25.43 -22.60
C SER A 403 2.06 -25.41 -23.31
N LEU A 404 3.05 -24.87 -22.60
CA LEU A 404 4.46 -24.96 -22.92
C LEU A 404 5.14 -25.98 -21.99
N PRO A 405 6.29 -26.57 -22.39
CA PRO A 405 6.99 -27.51 -21.55
C PRO A 405 7.55 -26.83 -20.29
N ALA A 406 7.27 -27.39 -19.12
CA ALA A 406 7.89 -27.00 -17.86
C ALA A 406 7.98 -28.21 -16.91
N ALA A 407 9.00 -28.25 -16.05
CA ALA A 407 9.11 -29.32 -15.06
C ALA A 407 8.25 -29.05 -13.82
N THR A 408 8.02 -27.77 -13.50
CA THR A 408 7.23 -27.33 -12.34
C THR A 408 6.44 -26.06 -12.68
N PHE A 409 5.43 -25.74 -11.85
CA PHE A 409 4.69 -24.47 -11.92
C PHE A 409 5.61 -23.24 -11.89
N TYR A 410 6.69 -23.29 -11.10
CA TYR A 410 7.60 -22.16 -10.93
C TYR A 410 8.35 -21.77 -12.23
N GLU A 411 8.42 -22.69 -13.18
CA GLU A 411 9.07 -22.55 -14.48
C GLU A 411 8.04 -22.45 -15.63
N ALA A 412 6.74 -22.43 -15.31
CA ALA A 412 5.67 -22.36 -16.30
C ALA A 412 5.56 -20.96 -16.91
N ARG A 413 5.94 -20.85 -18.17
CA ARG A 413 5.70 -19.66 -19.00
C ARG A 413 4.19 -19.41 -19.15
N ASN A 414 3.84 -18.17 -19.43
CA ASN A 414 2.46 -17.71 -19.54
C ASN A 414 1.63 -17.95 -18.27
N SER A 415 2.29 -17.91 -17.10
CA SER A 415 1.58 -17.74 -15.84
C SER A 415 1.17 -16.27 -15.71
N VAL A 416 -0.13 -16.00 -15.68
CA VAL A 416 -0.69 -14.64 -15.58
C VAL A 416 -1.15 -14.37 -14.16
N CYS A 417 -0.70 -13.26 -13.59
CA CYS A 417 -0.80 -12.99 -12.16
C CYS A 417 -1.60 -11.72 -11.86
N GLN A 418 -2.27 -11.71 -10.70
CA GLN A 418 -2.71 -10.48 -10.03
C GLN A 418 -1.97 -10.33 -8.68
N ARG A 419 -2.12 -9.16 -8.08
CA ARG A 419 -1.74 -8.93 -6.68
C ARG A 419 -2.96 -9.21 -5.80
N PRO A 420 -2.86 -10.06 -4.77
CA PRO A 420 -4.02 -10.35 -3.95
C PRO A 420 -4.36 -9.14 -3.06
N PRO A 421 -5.64 -8.77 -2.93
CA PRO A 421 -6.06 -7.80 -1.93
C PRO A 421 -6.00 -8.42 -0.52
N GLY A 422 -5.57 -7.64 0.46
CA GLY A 422 -5.64 -8.00 1.88
C GLY A 422 -6.74 -7.23 2.63
N PRO A 423 -6.92 -7.48 3.94
CA PRO A 423 -6.20 -8.47 4.75
C PRO A 423 -6.60 -9.93 4.44
N GLU A 424 -7.63 -10.12 3.62
CA GLU A 424 -8.16 -11.43 3.28
C GLU A 424 -8.82 -11.39 1.91
N CYS A 425 -8.55 -12.41 1.10
CA CYS A 425 -9.19 -12.60 -0.19
C CYS A 425 -9.52 -14.06 -0.46
N ILE A 426 -10.64 -14.29 -1.15
CA ILE A 426 -11.05 -15.60 -1.65
C ILE A 426 -11.15 -15.49 -3.16
N ILE A 427 -10.25 -16.19 -3.85
CA ILE A 427 -10.15 -16.18 -5.31
C ILE A 427 -10.70 -17.49 -5.83
N THR A 428 -11.65 -17.42 -6.76
CA THR A 428 -12.25 -18.58 -7.42
C THR A 428 -12.16 -18.43 -8.93
N VAL A 429 -11.81 -19.51 -9.62
CA VAL A 429 -11.75 -19.57 -11.09
C VAL A 429 -12.48 -20.80 -11.59
N GLU A 430 -13.15 -20.66 -12.73
CA GLU A 430 -13.72 -21.76 -13.49
C GLU A 430 -12.73 -22.20 -14.58
N LEU A 431 -12.39 -23.49 -14.58
CA LEU A 431 -11.44 -24.13 -15.49
C LEU A 431 -12.14 -25.22 -16.30
N ASP A 432 -12.08 -25.12 -17.62
CA ASP A 432 -12.50 -26.16 -18.56
C ASP A 432 -11.27 -26.90 -19.13
N THR A 433 -11.27 -28.22 -18.93
CA THR A 433 -10.14 -29.12 -19.22
C THR A 433 -10.30 -29.90 -20.53
N ALA A 434 -11.31 -29.58 -21.35
CA ALA A 434 -11.59 -30.30 -22.61
C ALA A 434 -10.38 -30.41 -23.54
N GLY A 435 -9.58 -29.35 -23.60
CA GLY A 435 -8.43 -29.23 -24.48
C GLY A 435 -7.14 -29.84 -23.94
N MET A 436 -7.13 -30.34 -22.71
CA MET A 436 -5.93 -30.86 -22.06
C MET A 436 -5.57 -32.25 -22.58
N VAL A 437 -4.29 -32.48 -22.82
CA VAL A 437 -3.72 -33.77 -23.24
C VAL A 437 -2.81 -34.36 -22.16
N ALA A 438 -2.42 -35.62 -22.32
CA ALA A 438 -1.54 -36.28 -21.36
C ALA A 438 -0.24 -35.48 -21.12
N GLY A 439 0.09 -35.25 -19.85
CA GLY A 439 1.21 -34.43 -19.39
C GLY A 439 0.83 -32.99 -19.01
N ASP A 440 -0.37 -32.51 -19.38
CA ASP A 440 -0.82 -31.16 -19.06
C ASP A 440 -1.20 -31.01 -17.56
N THR A 441 -0.84 -29.85 -17.01
CA THR A 441 -1.26 -29.36 -15.68
C THR A 441 -1.75 -27.93 -15.81
N ALA A 442 -3.01 -27.67 -15.42
CA ALA A 442 -3.62 -26.35 -15.45
C ALA A 442 -4.29 -26.02 -14.11
N GLY A 443 -4.21 -24.77 -13.66
CA GLY A 443 -4.88 -24.39 -12.41
C GLY A 443 -4.59 -22.99 -11.89
N LEU A 444 -4.78 -22.86 -10.57
CA LEU A 444 -4.62 -21.64 -9.78
C LEU A 444 -3.48 -21.83 -8.78
N GLY A 445 -2.44 -21.00 -8.90
CA GLY A 445 -1.23 -21.09 -8.09
C GLY A 445 -0.92 -19.80 -7.33
N LEU A 446 0.00 -19.91 -6.38
CA LEU A 446 0.60 -18.82 -5.62
C LEU A 446 2.09 -18.77 -5.95
N VAL A 447 2.50 -17.76 -6.73
CA VAL A 447 3.90 -17.52 -7.10
C VAL A 447 4.62 -16.93 -5.89
N SER A 448 5.48 -17.73 -5.26
CA SER A 448 6.46 -17.35 -4.25
C SER A 448 7.49 -18.48 -4.07
N THR A 449 8.37 -18.39 -3.08
CA THR A 449 9.21 -19.54 -2.66
C THR A 449 9.18 -19.70 -1.13
N PRO A 450 8.48 -20.71 -0.59
CA PRO A 450 7.80 -21.78 -1.30
C PRO A 450 6.60 -21.31 -2.14
N TYR A 451 6.27 -22.05 -3.19
CA TYR A 451 5.04 -21.89 -3.98
C TYR A 451 4.04 -22.99 -3.63
N ALA A 452 2.78 -22.76 -3.98
CA ALA A 452 1.72 -23.78 -3.93
C ALA A 452 0.72 -23.58 -5.07
N TRP A 453 0.03 -24.64 -5.47
CA TRP A 453 -1.06 -24.56 -6.44
C TRP A 453 -2.09 -25.66 -6.25
N ILE A 454 -3.30 -25.40 -6.74
CA ILE A 454 -4.35 -26.39 -6.96
C ILE A 454 -4.73 -26.41 -8.44
N GLY A 455 -4.92 -27.60 -9.01
CA GLY A 455 -5.16 -27.72 -10.44
C GLY A 455 -5.54 -29.13 -10.88
N VAL A 456 -5.83 -29.28 -12.17
CA VAL A 456 -6.09 -30.57 -12.81
C VAL A 456 -4.81 -31.04 -13.51
N VAL A 457 -4.45 -32.30 -13.30
CA VAL A 457 -3.38 -33.01 -14.01
C VAL A 457 -4.01 -34.03 -14.94
N LYS A 458 -3.64 -33.99 -16.22
CA LYS A 458 -4.08 -34.94 -17.24
C LYS A 458 -2.99 -35.99 -17.48
N SER A 459 -3.28 -37.25 -17.21
CA SER A 459 -2.41 -38.39 -17.50
C SER A 459 -3.02 -39.27 -18.60
N GLY A 460 -2.30 -40.33 -19.00
CA GLY A 460 -2.85 -41.37 -19.88
C GLY A 460 -3.98 -42.19 -19.22
N GLU A 461 -4.09 -42.16 -17.90
CA GLU A 461 -5.08 -42.90 -17.12
C GLU A 461 -6.34 -42.07 -16.82
N GLY A 462 -6.28 -40.75 -16.93
CA GLY A 462 -7.42 -39.87 -16.68
C GLY A 462 -7.03 -38.47 -16.22
N SER A 463 -8.00 -37.73 -15.69
CA SER A 463 -7.79 -36.43 -15.05
C SER A 463 -7.86 -36.59 -13.53
N GLN A 464 -7.06 -35.82 -12.79
CA GLN A 464 -7.09 -35.81 -11.32
C GLN A 464 -6.86 -34.39 -10.81
N VAL A 465 -7.61 -33.98 -9.78
CA VAL A 465 -7.33 -32.73 -9.05
C VAL A 465 -6.19 -32.96 -8.07
N GLN A 466 -5.19 -32.08 -8.08
CA GLN A 466 -4.04 -32.12 -7.20
C GLN A 466 -3.80 -30.77 -6.53
N MET A 467 -3.32 -30.81 -5.29
CA MET A 467 -2.67 -29.69 -4.61
C MET A 467 -1.20 -30.03 -4.44
N VAL A 468 -0.32 -29.11 -4.86
CA VAL A 468 1.14 -29.29 -4.80
C VAL A 468 1.78 -28.08 -4.14
N THR A 469 2.77 -28.36 -3.31
CA THR A 469 3.70 -27.37 -2.78
C THR A 469 5.08 -27.59 -3.35
N GLY A 470 5.93 -26.56 -3.37
CA GLY A 470 7.30 -26.70 -3.82
C GLY A 470 8.18 -25.53 -3.45
N THR A 471 9.47 -25.67 -3.73
CA THR A 471 10.47 -24.63 -3.50
C THR A 471 10.87 -24.03 -4.84
N GLY A 472 10.94 -22.70 -4.91
CA GLY A 472 11.34 -21.98 -6.12
C GLY A 472 12.82 -22.14 -6.44
N GLY A 473 13.19 -21.80 -7.69
CA GLY A 473 14.55 -21.94 -8.22
C GLY A 473 15.54 -20.86 -7.78
N GLY A 474 15.38 -20.17 -6.65
CA GLY A 474 16.32 -19.13 -6.20
C GLY A 474 16.36 -17.86 -7.07
N ARG A 475 17.16 -16.86 -6.65
CA ARG A 475 17.14 -15.48 -7.18
C ARG A 475 17.99 -15.30 -8.44
N GLY A 476 17.41 -14.67 -9.46
CA GLY A 476 18.09 -14.25 -10.69
C GLY A 476 18.72 -15.40 -11.50
N ARG A 477 19.62 -15.05 -12.42
CA ARG A 477 20.23 -16.00 -13.39
C ARG A 477 21.07 -17.11 -12.76
N ARG A 478 21.43 -16.98 -11.48
CA ARG A 478 22.19 -17.99 -10.71
C ARG A 478 21.29 -18.84 -9.81
N GLY A 479 19.97 -18.66 -9.92
CA GLY A 479 19.00 -19.50 -9.26
C GLY A 479 19.21 -20.99 -9.56
N GLY A 480 18.98 -21.83 -8.55
CA GLY A 480 18.93 -23.27 -8.72
C GLY A 480 17.66 -23.74 -9.45
N ARG A 481 17.41 -25.05 -9.40
CA ARG A 481 16.19 -25.64 -9.97
C ARG A 481 15.07 -25.64 -8.95
N ALA A 482 13.86 -25.31 -9.39
CA ALA A 482 12.68 -25.47 -8.55
C ALA A 482 12.40 -26.95 -8.29
N THR A 483 11.79 -27.24 -7.14
CA THR A 483 11.37 -28.60 -6.77
C THR A 483 9.88 -28.63 -6.49
N ALA A 484 9.26 -29.79 -6.65
CA ALA A 484 7.87 -30.05 -6.28
C ALA A 484 7.85 -31.18 -5.25
N ASN A 485 7.05 -31.00 -4.20
CA ASN A 485 6.75 -32.06 -3.23
C ASN A 485 5.70 -33.01 -3.81
N PRO A 486 5.56 -34.25 -3.27
CA PRO A 486 4.47 -35.14 -3.66
C PRO A 486 3.09 -34.46 -3.55
N PRO A 487 2.19 -34.65 -4.53
CA PRO A 487 0.87 -34.02 -4.54
C PRO A 487 -0.02 -34.60 -3.45
N THR A 488 -0.91 -33.76 -2.90
CA THR A 488 -2.15 -34.24 -2.29
C THR A 488 -3.19 -34.38 -3.39
N THR A 489 -3.81 -35.54 -3.51
CA THR A 489 -4.73 -35.86 -4.62
C THR A 489 -6.18 -35.93 -4.13
N SER A 490 -7.11 -35.44 -4.95
CA SER A 490 -8.53 -35.68 -4.71
C SER A 490 -8.85 -37.17 -4.97
N PRO A 491 -9.67 -37.81 -4.12
CA PRO A 491 -10.15 -39.17 -4.39
C PRO A 491 -11.21 -39.21 -5.51
N GLU A 492 -11.79 -38.06 -5.87
CA GLU A 492 -12.83 -37.95 -6.88
C GLU A 492 -12.24 -37.66 -8.26
N THR A 493 -12.82 -38.27 -9.29
CA THR A 493 -12.52 -37.91 -10.68
C THR A 493 -13.20 -36.57 -10.99
N PRO A 494 -12.45 -35.52 -11.38
CA PRO A 494 -13.05 -34.24 -11.71
C PRO A 494 -13.93 -34.35 -12.96
N PRO A 495 -15.06 -33.61 -13.01
CA PRO A 495 -15.73 -33.32 -14.28
C PRO A 495 -14.83 -32.48 -15.19
N GLN A 496 -15.26 -32.30 -16.44
CA GLN A 496 -14.50 -31.51 -17.42
C GLN A 496 -14.35 -30.04 -17.00
N LYS A 497 -15.42 -29.44 -16.47
CA LYS A 497 -15.45 -28.10 -15.89
C LYS A 497 -15.33 -28.18 -14.38
N VAL A 498 -14.36 -27.48 -13.80
CA VAL A 498 -14.10 -27.48 -12.36
C VAL A 498 -13.92 -26.06 -11.85
N TRP A 499 -14.24 -25.84 -10.58
CA TRP A 499 -13.94 -24.58 -9.90
C TRP A 499 -12.78 -24.78 -8.94
N LEU A 500 -11.77 -23.93 -9.05
CA LEU A 500 -10.58 -23.94 -8.19
C LEU A 500 -10.59 -22.68 -7.34
N ARG A 501 -10.29 -22.83 -6.05
CA ARG A 501 -10.33 -21.74 -5.08
C ARG A 501 -9.11 -21.72 -4.18
N VAL A 502 -8.61 -20.52 -3.92
CA VAL A 502 -7.64 -20.24 -2.86
C VAL A 502 -8.19 -19.13 -1.95
N HIS A 503 -8.15 -19.38 -0.64
CA HIS A 503 -8.48 -18.41 0.39
C HIS A 503 -7.18 -17.98 1.08
N CYS A 504 -6.78 -16.73 0.91
CA CYS A 504 -5.57 -16.16 1.51
C CYS A 504 -5.94 -15.27 2.70
N ASN A 505 -5.29 -15.50 3.85
CA ASN A 505 -5.38 -14.65 5.03
C ASN A 505 -4.00 -14.12 5.41
N PHE A 506 -3.81 -12.81 5.26
CA PHE A 506 -2.52 -12.13 5.50
C PHE A 506 -2.29 -11.75 6.97
N ASP A 507 -3.29 -11.93 7.85
CA ASP A 507 -3.05 -11.82 9.30
C ASP A 507 -2.42 -13.10 9.88
N THR A 508 -2.67 -14.25 9.26
CA THR A 508 -2.08 -15.54 9.62
C THR A 508 -0.97 -15.99 8.67
N ASP A 509 -0.82 -15.32 7.52
CA ASP A 509 0.00 -15.76 6.38
C ASP A 509 -0.32 -17.21 5.95
N GLU A 510 -1.62 -17.57 5.92
CA GLU A 510 -2.07 -18.90 5.52
C GLU A 510 -2.97 -18.85 4.28
N ALA A 511 -2.81 -19.84 3.41
CA ALA A 511 -3.66 -20.07 2.25
C ALA A 511 -4.32 -21.44 2.35
N VAL A 512 -5.63 -21.51 2.12
CA VAL A 512 -6.41 -22.76 2.05
C VAL A 512 -6.87 -22.98 0.62
N PHE A 513 -6.55 -24.15 0.07
CA PHE A 513 -6.92 -24.55 -1.28
C PHE A 513 -8.15 -25.47 -1.25
N SER A 514 -9.09 -25.21 -2.14
CA SER A 514 -10.31 -26.02 -2.29
C SER A 514 -10.75 -26.07 -3.75
N TRP A 515 -11.52 -27.09 -4.10
CA TRP A 515 -12.10 -27.21 -5.43
C TRP A 515 -13.56 -27.66 -5.35
N SER A 516 -14.29 -27.49 -6.45
CA SER A 516 -15.69 -27.88 -6.58
C SER A 516 -15.97 -28.45 -7.97
N ALA A 517 -16.83 -29.47 -8.01
CA ALA A 517 -17.35 -30.07 -9.24
C ALA A 517 -18.58 -29.33 -9.81
N ASP A 518 -19.25 -28.49 -9.01
CA ASP A 518 -20.52 -27.84 -9.35
C ASP A 518 -20.53 -26.31 -9.16
N GLY A 519 -19.43 -25.75 -8.66
CA GLY A 519 -19.28 -24.32 -8.37
C GLY A 519 -19.93 -23.85 -7.07
N ASN A 520 -20.57 -24.75 -6.32
CA ASN A 520 -21.32 -24.43 -5.10
C ASN A 520 -20.68 -25.07 -3.86
N GLN A 521 -20.43 -26.38 -3.90
CA GLN A 521 -19.86 -27.13 -2.78
C GLN A 521 -18.35 -27.28 -2.96
N PHE A 522 -17.58 -26.68 -2.06
CA PHE A 522 -16.12 -26.69 -2.11
C PHE A 522 -15.54 -27.66 -1.08
N SER A 523 -14.67 -28.54 -1.55
CA SER A 523 -13.90 -29.47 -0.73
C SER A 523 -12.46 -28.99 -0.63
N THR A 524 -11.96 -28.81 0.60
CA THR A 524 -10.56 -28.49 0.87
C THR A 524 -9.65 -29.63 0.42
N LEU A 525 -8.50 -29.29 -0.16
CA LEU A 525 -7.50 -30.27 -0.59
C LEU A 525 -6.11 -29.88 -0.07
N GLY A 526 -5.53 -30.74 0.76
CA GLY A 526 -4.26 -30.50 1.45
C GLY A 526 -4.41 -29.71 2.75
N ASP A 527 -3.30 -29.60 3.47
CA ASP A 527 -3.21 -28.78 4.69
C ASP A 527 -3.09 -27.28 4.34
N PRO A 528 -3.44 -26.37 5.28
CA PRO A 528 -3.17 -24.94 5.12
C PRO A 528 -1.72 -24.66 4.75
N PHE A 529 -1.51 -23.90 3.68
CA PHE A 529 -0.20 -23.53 3.17
C PHE A 529 0.29 -22.24 3.80
N ARG A 530 1.49 -22.24 4.38
CA ARG A 530 2.10 -21.03 4.93
C ARG A 530 2.70 -20.16 3.82
N MET A 531 2.07 -19.02 3.58
CA MET A 531 2.57 -17.97 2.70
C MET A 531 3.79 -17.29 3.34
N THR A 532 4.77 -16.88 2.54
CA THR A 532 6.01 -16.26 3.04
C THR A 532 6.48 -15.17 2.08
N PHE A 533 6.88 -14.02 2.63
CA PHE A 533 7.70 -13.05 1.91
C PHE A 533 9.14 -13.51 1.81
N GLN A 534 9.81 -13.21 0.70
CA GLN A 534 11.19 -13.61 0.48
C GLN A 534 11.85 -12.72 -0.56
N LEU A 535 13.19 -12.66 -0.52
CA LEU A 535 14.00 -11.81 -1.39
C LEU A 535 14.34 -12.44 -2.75
N THR A 536 13.87 -13.66 -3.02
CA THR A 536 14.04 -14.38 -4.29
C THR A 536 13.15 -13.81 -5.39
N THR A 537 11.83 -13.77 -5.23
CA THR A 537 10.96 -12.97 -6.12
C THR A 537 11.01 -11.51 -5.70
N PHE A 538 11.32 -11.23 -4.43
CA PHE A 538 11.27 -9.92 -3.77
C PHE A 538 9.85 -9.33 -3.71
N GLN A 539 8.83 -10.13 -4.03
CA GLN A 539 7.43 -9.71 -4.10
C GLN A 539 6.59 -10.35 -3.00
N GLY A 540 5.45 -9.74 -2.70
CA GLY A 540 4.32 -10.40 -2.08
C GLY A 540 3.89 -11.64 -2.89
N VAL A 541 3.17 -12.56 -2.23
CA VAL A 541 2.67 -13.77 -2.88
C VAL A 541 1.64 -13.37 -3.93
N ARG A 542 1.79 -13.88 -5.17
CA ARG A 542 0.90 -13.53 -6.28
C ARG A 542 0.08 -14.72 -6.77
N PRO A 543 -1.27 -14.66 -6.72
CA PRO A 543 -2.13 -15.60 -7.41
C PRO A 543 -1.88 -15.61 -8.92
N ALA A 544 -1.85 -16.78 -9.53
CA ALA A 544 -1.60 -16.96 -10.94
C ALA A 544 -2.47 -18.03 -11.58
N LEU A 545 -2.95 -17.75 -12.80
CA LEU A 545 -3.51 -18.77 -13.70
C LEU A 545 -2.38 -19.30 -14.55
N PHE A 546 -2.30 -20.63 -14.68
CA PHE A 546 -1.19 -21.27 -15.38
C PHE A 546 -1.63 -22.51 -16.15
N HIS A 547 -0.84 -22.86 -17.17
CA HIS A 547 -0.95 -24.12 -17.89
C HIS A 547 0.41 -24.55 -18.46
N PHE A 548 0.89 -25.75 -18.11
CA PHE A 548 2.15 -26.29 -18.63
C PHE A 548 2.07 -27.80 -18.87
N ASN A 549 3.01 -28.33 -19.65
CA ASN A 549 3.13 -29.75 -19.93
C ASN A 549 4.45 -30.34 -19.41
N THR A 550 4.37 -31.49 -18.74
CA THR A 550 5.52 -32.13 -18.07
C THR A 550 6.32 -33.09 -18.97
N SER A 551 5.84 -33.37 -20.19
CA SER A 551 6.48 -34.34 -21.11
C SER A 551 7.73 -33.80 -21.83
N GLY A 552 8.10 -32.53 -21.57
CA GLY A 552 9.19 -31.84 -22.27
C GLY A 552 8.81 -31.32 -23.67
N ARG A 553 7.53 -31.31 -24.01
CA ARG A 553 6.97 -30.83 -25.30
C ARG A 553 5.77 -29.92 -25.04
N PRO A 554 5.36 -29.05 -25.97
CA PRO A 554 4.05 -28.39 -25.92
C PRO A 554 2.92 -29.42 -25.87
N GLY A 555 1.84 -29.10 -25.15
CA GLY A 555 0.66 -29.96 -25.01
C GLY A 555 -0.59 -29.35 -25.64
N GLY A 556 -1.72 -29.44 -24.92
CA GLY A 556 -3.02 -28.96 -25.36
C GLY A 556 -3.31 -27.52 -24.90
N TYR A 557 -4.58 -27.25 -24.58
CA TYR A 557 -5.03 -25.96 -24.05
C TYR A 557 -5.95 -26.13 -22.84
N ALA A 558 -6.01 -25.09 -22.02
CA ALA A 558 -6.91 -24.96 -20.88
C ALA A 558 -7.66 -23.62 -20.99
N ASP A 559 -8.96 -23.65 -20.70
CA ASP A 559 -9.87 -22.51 -20.79
C ASP A 559 -10.24 -22.03 -19.39
N PHE A 560 -9.97 -20.76 -19.09
CA PHE A 560 -10.41 -20.10 -17.87
C PHE A 560 -11.57 -19.17 -18.20
N ASP A 561 -12.76 -19.49 -17.68
CA ASP A 561 -13.98 -18.75 -18.01
C ASP A 561 -14.11 -17.47 -17.15
N ASN A 562 -13.53 -17.44 -15.94
CA ASN A 562 -13.58 -16.27 -15.07
C ASN A 562 -12.45 -16.24 -14.01
N TYR A 563 -12.38 -15.10 -13.33
CA TYR A 563 -11.65 -14.86 -12.08
C TYR A 563 -12.51 -14.01 -11.17
N VAL A 564 -12.89 -14.54 -10.01
CA VAL A 564 -13.71 -13.84 -9.01
C VAL A 564 -12.92 -13.69 -7.73
N CYS A 565 -12.78 -12.46 -7.23
CA CYS A 565 -12.11 -12.14 -5.99
C CYS A 565 -13.08 -11.53 -4.98
N VAL A 566 -13.38 -12.27 -3.92
CA VAL A 566 -14.13 -11.75 -2.77
C VAL A 566 -13.14 -11.21 -1.74
N GLU A 567 -13.40 -10.00 -1.24
CA GLU A 567 -12.67 -9.36 -0.14
C GLU A 567 -13.57 -9.29 1.11
N PRO A 568 -13.64 -10.34 1.95
CA PRO A 568 -14.54 -10.37 3.10
C PRO A 568 -14.33 -9.22 4.08
N ARG A 569 -13.13 -8.65 4.06
CA ARG A 569 -12.67 -7.57 4.94
C ARG A 569 -12.20 -6.34 4.16
N ALA A 570 -12.80 -6.05 3.00
CA ALA A 570 -12.54 -4.86 2.18
C ALA A 570 -12.61 -3.53 2.96
N ARG A 571 -13.39 -3.50 4.05
CA ARG A 571 -13.53 -2.35 4.96
C ARG A 571 -12.84 -2.57 6.31
N GLY A 572 -11.89 -3.51 6.41
CA GLY A 572 -11.35 -3.98 7.68
C GLY A 572 -12.37 -4.80 8.49
N ILE A 573 -11.99 -5.22 9.70
CA ILE A 573 -12.91 -5.92 10.62
C ILE A 573 -14.01 -4.98 11.12
N GLU A 574 -13.70 -3.71 11.38
CA GLU A 574 -14.65 -2.70 11.85
C GLU A 574 -14.13 -1.29 11.51
N ARG A 575 -14.79 -0.59 10.57
CA ARG A 575 -14.47 0.81 10.21
C ARG A 575 -15.61 1.79 10.49
N GLU A 576 -16.77 1.30 10.90
CA GLU A 576 -17.89 2.17 11.29
C GLU A 576 -17.54 2.85 12.62
N ILE A 577 -17.71 4.16 12.67
CA ILE A 577 -17.67 4.90 13.93
C ILE A 577 -19.08 4.81 14.52
N PRO A 578 -19.27 4.37 15.78
CA PRO A 578 -20.58 4.16 16.40
C PRO A 578 -21.28 5.48 16.78
N MET A 579 -21.39 6.41 15.84
CA MET A 579 -21.97 7.73 16.02
C MET A 579 -23.41 7.64 16.52
N GLY A 580 -23.73 8.43 17.55
CA GLY A 580 -25.04 8.47 18.19
C GLY A 580 -25.38 7.24 19.04
N LYS A 581 -24.48 6.24 19.12
CA LYS A 581 -24.65 5.07 19.99
C LYS A 581 -23.99 5.35 21.35
N THR A 582 -24.52 4.72 22.39
CA THR A 582 -23.82 4.58 23.66
C THR A 582 -22.92 3.36 23.57
N ILE A 583 -21.65 3.51 23.90
CA ILE A 583 -20.66 2.44 23.81
C ILE A 583 -19.94 2.23 25.14
N VAL A 584 -19.30 1.06 25.23
CA VAL A 584 -18.28 0.75 26.21
C VAL A 584 -16.97 0.59 25.48
N LEU A 585 -15.89 1.14 26.05
CA LEU A 585 -14.53 0.97 25.56
C LEU A 585 -13.76 0.02 26.48
N THR A 586 -13.18 -1.02 25.91
CA THR A 586 -12.42 -2.06 26.59
C THR A 586 -10.97 -2.01 26.13
N SER A 587 -10.03 -1.89 27.05
CA SER A 587 -8.60 -1.91 26.76
C SER A 587 -8.19 -3.23 26.11
N GLY A 588 -7.53 -3.14 24.95
CA GLY A 588 -6.99 -4.29 24.24
C GLY A 588 -5.90 -5.02 25.03
N ALA A 589 -5.28 -4.35 26.01
CA ALA A 589 -4.19 -4.89 26.82
C ALA A 589 -4.66 -5.96 27.82
N ASP A 590 -5.61 -5.59 28.69
CA ASP A 590 -6.02 -6.37 29.86
C ASP A 590 -7.54 -6.57 29.96
N GLY A 591 -8.32 -6.04 29.02
CA GLY A 591 -9.77 -6.13 29.04
C GLY A 591 -10.45 -5.18 30.04
N SER A 592 -9.72 -4.27 30.67
CA SER A 592 -10.30 -3.26 31.57
C SER A 592 -11.24 -2.29 30.82
N TYR A 593 -12.29 -1.82 31.48
CA TYR A 593 -13.16 -0.79 30.93
C TYR A 593 -12.55 0.60 31.12
N LEU A 594 -12.72 1.47 30.15
CA LEU A 594 -12.64 2.92 30.41
C LEU A 594 -13.87 3.34 31.21
N ALA A 595 -13.67 4.12 32.27
CA ALA A 595 -14.73 4.58 33.15
C ALA A 595 -14.48 5.99 33.67
N ALA A 596 -15.56 6.74 33.85
CA ALA A 596 -15.57 8.06 34.45
C ALA A 596 -15.55 7.95 35.98
N ASP A 597 -14.49 8.44 36.63
CA ASP A 597 -14.48 8.68 38.08
C ASP A 597 -15.18 10.02 38.34
N LEU A 598 -16.50 9.96 38.53
CA LEU A 598 -17.36 11.14 38.65
C LEU A 598 -17.01 12.01 39.85
N GLN A 599 -16.46 11.42 40.93
CA GLN A 599 -16.05 12.12 42.15
C GLN A 599 -14.77 12.90 41.93
N LYS A 600 -13.77 12.28 41.29
CA LYS A 600 -12.48 12.94 40.99
C LYS A 600 -12.51 13.77 39.72
N GLY A 601 -13.55 13.63 38.90
CA GLY A 601 -13.69 14.36 37.64
C GLY A 601 -12.67 13.93 36.59
N VAL A 602 -12.26 12.65 36.56
CA VAL A 602 -11.24 12.14 35.64
C VAL A 602 -11.66 10.84 34.95
N LEU A 603 -11.04 10.54 33.81
CA LEU A 603 -11.15 9.24 33.18
C LEU A 603 -10.14 8.27 33.80
N VAL A 604 -10.61 7.06 34.13
CA VAL A 604 -9.82 5.95 34.65
C VAL A 604 -10.05 4.68 33.85
N ASN A 605 -9.20 3.68 34.02
CA ASN A 605 -9.53 2.29 33.65
C ASN A 605 -9.82 1.46 34.90
N VAL A 606 -10.82 0.58 34.81
CA VAL A 606 -11.27 -0.30 35.90
C VAL A 606 -11.36 -1.74 35.41
N ALA A 607 -11.07 -2.71 36.27
CA ALA A 607 -11.16 -4.12 35.91
C ALA A 607 -12.58 -4.45 35.42
N ALA A 608 -12.68 -5.30 34.39
CA ALA A 608 -13.96 -5.82 33.95
C ALA A 608 -14.34 -7.04 34.79
N ASP A 609 -15.52 -7.00 35.42
CA ASP A 609 -16.05 -8.16 36.15
C ASP A 609 -16.58 -9.20 35.16
N ALA A 610 -15.97 -10.39 35.14
CA ALA A 610 -16.38 -11.47 34.26
C ALA A 610 -17.82 -11.93 34.58
N GLY A 611 -18.77 -11.54 33.73
CA GLY A 611 -20.21 -11.83 33.89
C GLY A 611 -21.01 -10.76 34.65
N GLY A 612 -20.37 -9.65 35.06
CA GLY A 612 -21.04 -8.51 35.68
C GLY A 612 -21.74 -7.60 34.66
N ALA A 613 -22.69 -6.80 35.13
CA ALA A 613 -23.27 -5.74 34.32
C ALA A 613 -22.23 -4.63 34.06
N VAL A 614 -22.24 -4.06 32.85
CA VAL A 614 -21.40 -2.92 32.51
C VAL A 614 -21.74 -1.75 33.44
N PRO A 615 -20.77 -1.18 34.18
CA PRO A 615 -21.01 -0.02 35.04
C PRO A 615 -21.53 1.19 34.25
N ASP A 616 -22.48 1.95 34.80
CA ASP A 616 -23.03 3.13 34.13
C ASP A 616 -22.00 4.23 33.88
N ASN A 617 -20.95 4.29 34.69
CA ASN A 617 -19.83 5.20 34.50
C ASN A 617 -18.82 4.72 33.44
N ALA A 618 -18.98 3.51 32.89
CA ALA A 618 -18.18 3.00 31.76
C ALA A 618 -18.88 3.18 30.39
N LYS A 619 -20.04 3.86 30.38
CA LYS A 619 -20.84 4.11 29.18
C LYS A 619 -20.60 5.52 28.65
N PHE A 620 -20.36 5.62 27.35
CA PHE A 620 -20.12 6.89 26.65
C PHE A 620 -21.01 7.02 25.43
N GLU A 621 -21.79 8.10 25.36
CA GLU A 621 -22.49 8.50 24.13
C GLU A 621 -21.45 9.09 23.16
N VAL A 622 -21.43 8.55 21.92
CA VAL A 622 -20.48 8.98 20.88
C VAL A 622 -21.10 10.11 20.06
N ILE A 623 -20.57 11.31 20.24
CA ILE A 623 -21.06 12.52 19.56
C ILE A 623 -20.22 12.78 18.32
N ASP A 624 -20.88 12.92 17.16
CA ASP A 624 -20.24 13.31 15.92
C ASP A 624 -19.81 14.78 15.97
N VAL A 625 -18.53 15.04 15.69
CA VAL A 625 -17.97 16.39 15.57
C VAL A 625 -17.39 16.66 14.17
N GLY A 626 -17.72 15.79 13.19
CA GLY A 626 -17.32 15.88 11.79
C GLY A 626 -15.91 15.35 11.52
N LEU A 627 -15.59 15.08 10.25
CA LEU A 627 -14.27 14.61 9.81
C LEU A 627 -13.81 13.33 10.53
N GLY A 628 -14.74 12.40 10.79
CA GLY A 628 -14.46 11.16 11.52
C GLY A 628 -13.97 11.35 12.95
N ARG A 629 -14.17 12.54 13.53
CA ARG A 629 -13.82 12.84 14.92
C ARG A 629 -15.04 12.67 15.80
N VAL A 630 -14.79 12.35 17.07
CA VAL A 630 -15.82 12.14 18.08
C VAL A 630 -15.57 12.97 19.33
N ALA A 631 -16.63 13.29 20.05
CA ALA A 631 -16.58 13.60 21.47
C ALA A 631 -17.28 12.49 22.25
N LEU A 632 -16.74 12.14 23.42
CA LEU A 632 -17.29 11.08 24.27
C LEU A 632 -17.96 11.72 25.48
N LYS A 633 -19.27 11.50 25.61
CA LYS A 633 -20.10 12.09 26.65
C LYS A 633 -20.51 11.05 27.68
N THR A 634 -20.30 11.34 28.95
CA THR A 634 -20.63 10.47 30.09
C THR A 634 -22.13 10.48 30.37
N SER A 635 -22.60 9.48 31.12
CA SER A 635 -24.01 9.33 31.51
C SER A 635 -24.57 10.50 32.33
N ASP A 636 -23.72 11.27 33.02
CA ASP A 636 -24.11 12.49 33.74
C ASP A 636 -24.02 13.78 32.89
N GLY A 637 -23.76 13.65 31.58
CA GLY A 637 -23.79 14.76 30.62
C GLY A 637 -22.46 15.50 30.42
N ARG A 638 -21.41 15.16 31.17
CA ARG A 638 -20.06 15.72 30.98
C ARG A 638 -19.35 15.10 29.78
N PHE A 639 -18.30 15.74 29.30
CA PHE A 639 -17.47 15.28 28.19
C PHE A 639 -16.07 14.93 28.67
N LEU A 640 -15.44 13.95 28.00
CA LEU A 640 -14.01 13.75 28.12
C LEU A 640 -13.27 14.96 27.54
N SER A 641 -12.34 15.53 28.31
CA SER A 641 -11.55 16.70 27.96
C SER A 641 -10.08 16.48 28.27
N VAL A 642 -9.19 16.90 27.39
CA VAL A 642 -7.74 16.76 27.56
C VAL A 642 -7.17 18.02 28.21
N GLU A 643 -6.49 17.85 29.35
CA GLU A 643 -5.79 18.91 30.08
C GLU A 643 -4.34 18.45 30.38
N GLY A 644 -3.38 19.03 29.66
CA GLY A 644 -2.01 18.51 29.64
C GLY A 644 -1.97 17.09 29.07
N GLU A 645 -1.50 16.13 29.86
CA GLU A 645 -1.53 14.70 29.50
C GLU A 645 -2.72 13.94 30.11
N ALA A 646 -3.52 14.58 30.97
CA ALA A 646 -4.63 13.94 31.67
C ALA A 646 -5.94 14.09 30.89
N VAL A 647 -6.87 13.15 31.14
CA VAL A 647 -8.25 13.21 30.64
C VAL A 647 -9.19 13.46 31.81
N VAL A 648 -9.84 14.63 31.79
CA VAL A 648 -10.78 15.11 32.81
C VAL A 648 -12.22 15.06 32.30
N LEU A 649 -13.19 15.18 33.21
CA LEU A 649 -14.61 15.27 32.89
C LEU A 649 -15.08 16.71 32.99
N LYS A 650 -15.66 17.24 31.91
CA LYS A 650 -16.00 18.66 31.81
C LYS A 650 -17.44 18.88 31.40
N ASP A 651 -18.15 19.74 32.12
CA ASP A 651 -19.43 20.27 31.69
C ASP A 651 -19.18 21.41 30.68
N LEU A 652 -19.78 21.29 29.50
CA LEU A 652 -19.64 22.29 28.44
C LEU A 652 -20.68 23.41 28.53
N ALA A 653 -21.68 23.29 29.42
CA ALA A 653 -22.76 24.26 29.61
C ALA A 653 -23.46 24.62 28.29
N GLY A 654 -23.75 23.60 27.47
CA GLY A 654 -24.39 23.74 26.16
C GLY A 654 -23.48 24.18 25.01
N ARG A 655 -22.18 24.45 25.25
CA ARG A 655 -21.22 24.68 24.17
C ARG A 655 -20.92 23.38 23.41
N LYS A 656 -20.60 23.50 22.12
CA LYS A 656 -20.14 22.38 21.31
C LYS A 656 -18.73 21.94 21.75
N PRO A 657 -18.38 20.64 21.64
CA PRO A 657 -17.01 20.16 21.86
C PRO A 657 -16.00 20.93 20.99
N ALA A 658 -14.85 21.27 21.57
CA ALA A 658 -13.72 21.87 20.85
C ALA A 658 -12.56 20.86 20.76
N ALA A 659 -11.36 21.30 20.39
CA ALA A 659 -10.19 20.42 20.24
C ALA A 659 -9.84 19.65 21.53
N ALA A 660 -10.07 20.24 22.71
CA ALA A 660 -9.81 19.58 23.99
C ALA A 660 -10.77 18.42 24.26
N GLU A 661 -12.00 18.48 23.74
CA GLU A 661 -13.05 17.48 23.95
C GLU A 661 -13.27 16.56 22.74
N SER A 662 -12.43 16.70 21.71
CA SER A 662 -12.56 15.97 20.45
C SER A 662 -11.37 15.04 20.23
N PHE A 663 -11.67 13.84 19.75
CA PHE A 663 -10.69 12.82 19.40
C PHE A 663 -10.86 12.42 17.94
N GLN A 664 -9.77 12.28 17.20
CA GLN A 664 -9.80 11.55 15.93
C GLN A 664 -10.02 10.07 16.25
N TRP A 665 -11.10 9.51 15.70
CA TRP A 665 -11.33 8.07 15.75
C TRP A 665 -10.42 7.39 14.73
N VAL A 666 -9.61 6.45 15.19
CA VAL A 666 -8.65 5.72 14.35
C VAL A 666 -8.97 4.24 14.37
N ASN A 667 -9.39 3.70 13.23
CA ASN A 667 -9.66 2.28 13.06
C ASN A 667 -8.41 1.57 12.57
N LEU A 668 -7.96 0.56 13.32
CA LEU A 668 -6.85 -0.29 12.93
C LEU A 668 -7.38 -1.51 12.18
N MET A 669 -6.54 -2.10 11.33
CA MET A 669 -6.98 -3.14 10.38
C MET A 669 -7.54 -4.42 11.02
N ARG A 670 -7.18 -4.69 12.28
CA ARG A 670 -7.64 -5.88 13.04
C ARG A 670 -8.81 -5.59 14.01
N GLY A 671 -9.53 -4.49 13.79
CA GLY A 671 -10.77 -4.15 14.51
C GLY A 671 -10.57 -3.42 15.84
N ASP A 672 -9.34 -3.20 16.27
CA ASP A 672 -9.07 -2.30 17.40
C ASP A 672 -9.19 -0.83 16.97
N THR A 673 -9.62 0.01 17.89
CA THR A 673 -9.70 1.46 17.71
C THR A 673 -8.70 2.18 18.62
N MET A 674 -8.26 3.36 18.19
CA MET A 674 -7.50 4.30 18.99
C MET A 674 -8.16 5.68 18.94
N LEU A 675 -7.98 6.46 20.00
CA LEU A 675 -8.55 7.79 20.13
C LEU A 675 -7.41 8.81 20.22
N MET A 676 -7.14 9.52 19.14
CA MET A 676 -6.08 10.54 19.10
C MET A 676 -6.63 11.89 19.55
N SER A 677 -6.01 12.49 20.55
CA SER A 677 -6.33 13.85 20.99
C SER A 677 -5.95 14.87 19.93
N LEU A 678 -6.83 15.84 19.68
CA LEU A 678 -6.53 16.98 18.81
C LEU A 678 -5.69 18.07 19.50
N THR A 679 -5.43 17.97 20.80
CA THR A 679 -4.59 18.95 21.52
C THR A 679 -3.11 18.70 21.35
N ASN A 680 -2.69 17.44 21.34
CA ASN A 680 -1.29 17.04 21.30
C ASN A 680 -0.98 15.96 20.26
N HIS A 681 -1.96 15.53 19.45
CA HIS A 681 -1.80 14.50 18.41
C HIS A 681 -1.25 13.15 18.91
N ARG A 682 -1.43 12.86 20.21
CA ARG A 682 -1.13 11.58 20.85
C ARG A 682 -2.41 10.85 21.20
N TYR A 683 -2.29 9.56 21.49
CA TYR A 683 -3.43 8.67 21.69
C TYR A 683 -3.72 8.44 23.17
N LEU A 684 -5.00 8.19 23.47
CA LEU A 684 -5.41 7.68 24.76
C LEU A 684 -4.60 6.44 25.14
N ALA A 685 -4.18 6.38 26.40
CA ALA A 685 -3.37 5.30 26.93
C ALA A 685 -3.83 4.93 28.35
N THR A 686 -4.02 3.62 28.54
CA THR A 686 -4.15 3.00 29.86
C THR A 686 -2.81 2.42 30.29
N LYS A 687 -2.64 2.16 31.59
CA LYS A 687 -1.51 1.36 32.07
C LYS A 687 -1.97 -0.11 32.19
N PRO A 688 -1.41 -1.04 31.39
CA PRO A 688 -1.82 -2.44 31.43
C PRO A 688 -1.71 -3.04 32.83
N ASN A 689 -2.75 -3.76 33.26
CA ASN A 689 -2.85 -4.44 34.55
C ASN A 689 -2.71 -3.53 35.77
N ALA A 690 -2.90 -2.21 35.60
CA ALA A 690 -2.82 -1.23 36.67
C ALA A 690 -3.96 -0.20 36.53
N PRO A 691 -5.15 -0.49 37.08
CA PRO A 691 -6.27 0.44 37.12
C PRO A 691 -5.84 1.81 37.64
N GLY A 692 -6.18 2.86 36.91
CA GLY A 692 -5.73 4.21 37.24
C GLY A 692 -6.15 5.23 36.21
N ARG A 693 -5.51 6.40 36.26
CA ARG A 693 -5.81 7.50 35.33
C ARG A 693 -5.45 7.13 33.90
N VAL A 694 -6.33 7.48 32.97
CA VAL A 694 -6.08 7.42 31.53
C VAL A 694 -5.39 8.72 31.10
N THR A 695 -4.41 8.60 30.21
CA THR A 695 -3.62 9.72 29.69
C THR A 695 -3.72 9.82 28.17
N VAL A 696 -3.15 10.89 27.58
CA VAL A 696 -2.96 11.06 26.12
C VAL A 696 -1.48 11.03 25.75
N THR A 697 -0.81 9.92 26.06
CA THR A 697 0.66 9.80 25.95
C THR A 697 1.14 8.78 24.93
N ALA A 698 0.26 7.89 24.43
CA ALA A 698 0.67 6.90 23.45
C ALA A 698 1.01 7.57 22.11
N LEU A 699 2.09 7.13 21.48
CA LEU A 699 2.59 7.72 20.23
C LEU A 699 1.94 7.11 18.98
N GLY A 700 1.42 5.90 19.09
CA GLY A 700 0.85 5.12 17.99
C GLY A 700 0.65 3.67 18.41
N PRO A 701 0.07 2.82 17.54
CA PRO A 701 -0.19 1.42 17.84
C PRO A 701 1.10 0.61 17.94
N THR A 702 1.19 -0.23 18.96
CA THR A 702 2.22 -1.26 19.05
C THR A 702 1.82 -2.51 18.25
N PRO A 703 2.79 -3.28 17.74
CA PRO A 703 2.57 -4.57 17.08
C PRO A 703 1.49 -5.47 17.68
N ALA A 704 1.56 -5.72 18.99
CA ALA A 704 0.60 -6.59 19.67
C ALA A 704 -0.68 -5.89 20.09
N ARG A 705 -0.70 -4.55 20.13
CA ARG A 705 -1.83 -3.75 20.65
C ARG A 705 -2.15 -4.05 22.11
N LYS A 706 -1.10 -4.31 22.90
CA LYS A 706 -1.17 -4.74 24.30
C LYS A 706 -0.56 -3.74 25.29
N MET A 707 -0.18 -2.54 24.83
CA MET A 707 0.48 -1.54 25.67
C MET A 707 -0.49 -0.48 26.21
N GLY A 708 -1.80 -0.70 26.06
CA GLY A 708 -2.88 0.11 26.64
C GLY A 708 -3.37 1.26 25.76
N GLU A 709 -2.86 1.36 24.54
CA GLU A 709 -3.16 2.38 23.53
C GLU A 709 -4.35 2.06 22.62
N ALA A 710 -4.72 0.78 22.55
CA ALA A 710 -5.75 0.25 21.66
C ALA A 710 -6.95 -0.25 22.45
N PHE A 711 -8.14 -0.06 21.90
CA PHE A 711 -9.41 -0.37 22.53
C PHE A 711 -10.30 -1.19 21.59
N LYS A 712 -11.21 -1.97 22.16
CA LYS A 712 -12.39 -2.48 21.48
C LYS A 712 -13.60 -1.73 21.99
N TRP A 713 -14.60 -1.56 21.14
CA TRP A 713 -15.86 -0.95 21.56
C TRP A 713 -17.01 -1.93 21.39
N LYS A 714 -18.08 -1.72 22.16
CA LYS A 714 -19.34 -2.42 22.00
C LYS A 714 -20.49 -1.47 22.27
N ALA A 715 -21.48 -1.44 21.38
CA ALA A 715 -22.72 -0.69 21.63
C ALA A 715 -23.52 -1.32 22.78
N VAL A 716 -24.09 -0.48 23.63
CA VAL A 716 -24.94 -0.86 24.75
C VAL A 716 -26.24 -0.06 24.70
N ASN A 717 -27.33 -0.70 25.10
CA ASN A 717 -28.66 -0.09 25.14
C ASN A 717 -28.90 0.66 26.46
#